data_AF-L7U0F1-F1
#
_entry.id   AF-L7U0F1-F1
#
_cell.length_a   1.000
_cell.length_b   1.000
_cell.length_c   1.000
_cell.angle_alpha   90.00
_cell.angle_beta   90.00
_cell.angle_gamma   90.00
#
_symmetry.space_group_name_H-M   'P 1'
#
loop_
_entity.id
_entity.type
_entity.pdbx_description
1 polymer ?
#
loop_
_entity_poly.entity_id
_entity_poly.type
_entity_poly.pdbx_seq_one_letter_code
_entity_poly.pdbx_strand_id
1 'polypeptide(L)'
;MRRGHLSWVAVLLFAITNLPSRGLAQQAPEARSAERRIQLVKLWGTVRFRHPQALSKPAEWDAAFLAALPKVEAAKDAQSYAAAVQGMLAALGDPATLVEPETPPATSIPPPTLRALKSWEKDVLVLDLRNLLGPEAQSAWAELEQSVDADAAKARAVVLDLRMRGLTRYGLPWVLPALLPHFIEGELSVPGMREVAHMGLKPQDGEQSVHDTHFLVSASSLITGTPGKKPALLVFLVDPSTALDLSVLALQAQGKALLVTEGPLDDSSINLQIPLPLGEGYRALMSSNEPVLPLSADLARPVRVRMDGPDEGMRQALALATRPPKRGSLPARTPRPLATWRPEPAYPEALYPSRELRILAGAKLWTAVDSFFAYPDLMDRPWESRLPELLEKMEKTRNATEYVLALAEAGTWLRDGHVHVRGHPELQRFFGVSAPVWVTDIDGKAVVLDVFVPESMPGLAVGDIIEKVNGEPIDERARKFAPYTSASTPDFHRHVTLRRALAGPDGSEARLTVRDAKGVKEVKVTYRQGLGFPPSSRKEAFQLLDGNIGLVDFALLEAWQVPALFEKLKDTRGIVFDLRNYPRGSLWALAPYLDVKGSRPFALGESPFVGGLHSGWLKNTSHASPNAPFKYQGRTVTLIDTRTMSQAEHTGLMLEATADTVFVGSPTAGANGDITHAVLPGGVRFSFTGANIRHGDGRQLQRKGLEPHVKLRPTLAGLRAGRDELLERALQILKEKPAQPTSTRRE
;
A
#
# COMPACT_ATOMS: atom_id res chain seq x y z
N MET A 1 -52.12 1.06 -15.79
CA MET A 1 -51.10 0.44 -16.66
C MET A 1 -49.96 1.42 -16.88
N ARG A 2 -48.78 1.15 -16.32
CA ARG A 2 -47.45 1.28 -16.95
C ARG A 2 -46.39 0.89 -15.92
N ARG A 3 -45.59 -0.10 -16.30
CA ARG A 3 -44.55 -0.77 -15.52
C ARG A 3 -43.28 0.09 -15.50
N GLY A 4 -42.68 0.24 -14.33
CA GLY A 4 -41.30 0.71 -14.16
C GLY A 4 -40.48 -0.43 -13.57
N HIS A 5 -39.65 -1.05 -14.40
CA HIS A 5 -38.72 -2.12 -14.02
C HIS A 5 -37.48 -1.51 -13.35
N LEU A 6 -37.24 -1.83 -12.08
CA LEU A 6 -35.90 -1.71 -11.48
C LEU A 6 -35.03 -2.85 -12.02
N SER A 7 -33.95 -2.50 -12.69
CA SER A 7 -32.97 -3.46 -13.20
C SER A 7 -32.00 -3.83 -12.09
N TRP A 8 -32.03 -5.11 -11.72
CA TRP A 8 -31.02 -5.79 -10.92
C TRP A 8 -29.71 -5.88 -11.71
N VAL A 9 -28.65 -5.19 -11.29
CA VAL A 9 -27.27 -5.47 -11.73
C VAL A 9 -26.31 -5.22 -10.57
N ALA A 10 -26.11 -6.23 -9.72
CA ALA A 10 -24.99 -6.33 -8.78
C ALA A 10 -24.73 -7.80 -8.40
N VAL A 11 -24.77 -8.72 -9.35
CA VAL A 11 -24.28 -10.10 -9.19
C VAL A 11 -23.74 -10.55 -10.54
N LEU A 12 -22.49 -10.23 -10.86
CA LEU A 12 -21.68 -10.91 -11.88
C LEU A 12 -20.28 -10.29 -11.92
N LEU A 13 -19.42 -10.74 -11.01
CA LEU A 13 -17.96 -10.83 -11.17
C LEU A 13 -17.38 -11.68 -10.02
N PHE A 14 -17.90 -12.90 -9.90
CA PHE A 14 -17.28 -14.00 -9.15
C PHE A 14 -17.43 -15.27 -9.98
N ALA A 15 -16.81 -15.25 -11.16
CA ALA A 15 -16.67 -16.43 -11.99
C ALA A 15 -15.35 -16.32 -12.74
N ILE A 16 -14.27 -16.73 -12.07
CA ILE A 16 -13.17 -17.57 -12.57
C ILE A 16 -12.27 -17.85 -11.36
N THR A 17 -12.41 -19.06 -10.82
CA THR A 17 -11.44 -19.97 -10.16
C THR A 17 -12.16 -20.82 -9.11
N ASN A 18 -13.17 -21.59 -9.54
CA ASN A 18 -13.60 -22.78 -8.81
C ASN A 18 -12.92 -23.99 -9.48
N LEU A 19 -11.66 -24.23 -9.13
CA LEU A 19 -11.10 -25.58 -9.22
C LEU A 19 -11.49 -26.29 -7.92
N PRO A 20 -12.10 -27.49 -7.97
CA PRO A 20 -12.52 -28.18 -6.77
C PRO A 20 -11.30 -28.54 -5.91
N SER A 21 -11.36 -28.19 -4.63
CA SER A 21 -10.38 -28.41 -3.55
C SER A 21 -10.15 -29.90 -3.17
N ARG A 22 -10.47 -30.85 -4.07
CA ARG A 22 -10.32 -32.29 -3.83
C ARG A 22 -8.89 -32.82 -4.00
N GLY A 23 -7.91 -31.98 -4.35
CA GLY A 23 -6.52 -32.41 -4.63
C GLY A 23 -5.54 -32.41 -3.45
N LEU A 24 -5.83 -31.77 -2.31
CA LEU A 24 -4.83 -31.51 -1.26
C LEU A 24 -4.49 -32.73 -0.38
N ALA A 25 -5.43 -33.67 -0.22
CA ALA A 25 -5.21 -34.87 0.60
C ALA A 25 -4.20 -35.86 -0.03
N GLN A 26 -3.94 -35.76 -1.34
CA GLN A 26 -3.07 -36.68 -2.10
C GLN A 26 -1.71 -36.09 -2.52
N GLN A 27 -1.40 -34.84 -2.14
CA GLN A 27 -0.09 -34.25 -2.43
C GLN A 27 1.02 -34.85 -1.56
N ALA A 28 2.24 -34.91 -2.12
CA ALA A 28 3.43 -35.31 -1.38
C ALA A 28 3.64 -34.39 -0.15
N PRO A 29 4.19 -34.89 0.98
CA PRO A 29 4.34 -34.11 2.22
C PRO A 29 5.05 -32.76 2.04
N GLU A 30 6.05 -32.70 1.16
CA GLU A 30 6.80 -31.48 0.86
C GLU A 30 5.94 -30.42 0.17
N ALA A 31 5.13 -30.83 -0.82
CA ALA A 31 4.22 -29.92 -1.53
C ALA A 31 3.15 -29.35 -0.59
N ARG A 32 2.62 -30.17 0.33
CA ARG A 32 1.68 -29.72 1.36
C ARG A 32 2.31 -28.70 2.31
N SER A 33 3.53 -28.96 2.77
CA SER A 33 4.27 -28.04 3.65
C SER A 33 4.52 -26.69 2.96
N ALA A 34 4.90 -26.70 1.69
CA ALA A 34 5.08 -25.48 0.89
C ALA A 34 3.78 -24.68 0.74
N GLU A 35 2.65 -25.33 0.47
CA GLU A 35 1.34 -24.66 0.38
C GLU A 35 0.93 -24.03 1.71
N ARG A 36 1.10 -24.74 2.82
CA ARG A 36 0.79 -24.20 4.15
C ARG A 36 1.64 -22.97 4.51
N ARG A 37 2.90 -22.95 4.10
CA ARG A 37 3.81 -21.79 4.24
C ARG A 37 3.29 -20.60 3.44
N ILE A 38 2.86 -20.82 2.20
CA ILE A 38 2.26 -19.79 1.34
C ILE A 38 1.03 -19.17 2.03
N GLN A 39 0.11 -20.00 2.53
CA GLN A 39 -1.09 -19.52 3.22
C GLN A 39 -0.75 -18.77 4.53
N LEU A 40 0.25 -19.23 5.27
CA LEU A 40 0.71 -18.54 6.47
C LEU A 40 1.26 -17.14 6.16
N VAL A 41 2.03 -16.98 5.07
CA VAL A 41 2.56 -15.69 4.62
C VAL A 41 1.44 -14.73 4.21
N LYS A 42 0.46 -15.21 3.45
CA LYS A 42 -0.71 -14.40 3.04
C LYS A 42 -1.52 -13.92 4.24
N LEU A 43 -1.76 -14.82 5.21
CA LEU A 43 -2.43 -14.47 6.46
C LEU A 43 -1.62 -13.45 7.26
N TRP A 44 -0.33 -13.67 7.44
CA TRP A 44 0.56 -12.75 8.15
C TRP A 44 0.50 -11.34 7.56
N GLY A 45 0.58 -11.25 6.24
CA GLY A 45 0.57 -9.99 5.52
C GLY A 45 -0.77 -9.26 5.57
N THR A 46 -1.87 -10.01 5.41
CA THR A 46 -3.22 -9.46 5.49
C THR A 46 -3.51 -8.90 6.88
N VAL A 47 -3.18 -9.65 7.94
CA VAL A 47 -3.30 -9.20 9.33
C VAL A 47 -2.47 -7.93 9.55
N ARG A 48 -1.22 -7.92 9.06
CA ARG A 48 -0.31 -6.80 9.27
C ARG A 48 -0.87 -5.46 8.80
N PHE A 49 -1.57 -5.42 7.66
CA PHE A 49 -2.06 -4.17 7.05
C PHE A 49 -3.55 -3.90 7.25
N ARG A 50 -4.29 -4.80 7.90
CA ARG A 50 -5.75 -4.62 8.10
C ARG A 50 -6.21 -4.76 9.55
N HIS A 51 -5.49 -5.50 10.38
CA HIS A 51 -5.94 -5.78 11.75
C HIS A 51 -5.57 -4.62 12.72
N PRO A 52 -6.52 -4.05 13.47
CA PRO A 52 -6.28 -2.96 14.43
C PRO A 52 -5.09 -3.18 15.38
N GLN A 53 -4.99 -4.37 15.97
CA GLN A 53 -3.94 -4.70 16.94
C GLN A 53 -2.55 -4.90 16.32
N ALA A 54 -2.47 -5.27 15.02
CA ALA A 54 -1.19 -5.52 14.37
C ALA A 54 -0.42 -4.23 14.08
N LEU A 55 -1.13 -3.11 13.93
CA LEU A 55 -0.56 -1.77 13.70
C LEU A 55 0.46 -1.35 14.79
N SER A 56 0.21 -1.76 16.04
CA SER A 56 1.00 -1.33 17.21
C SER A 56 2.01 -2.34 17.72
N LYS A 57 2.05 -3.54 17.13
CA LYS A 57 2.82 -4.69 17.62
C LYS A 57 3.61 -5.40 16.52
N PRO A 58 4.38 -4.70 15.66
CA PRO A 58 5.05 -5.34 14.54
C PRO A 58 6.09 -6.38 15.00
N ALA A 59 6.79 -6.13 16.12
CA ALA A 59 7.78 -7.08 16.66
C ALA A 59 7.15 -8.37 17.19
N GLU A 60 6.05 -8.24 17.93
CA GLU A 60 5.31 -9.38 18.44
C GLU A 60 4.64 -10.17 17.31
N TRP A 61 4.19 -9.48 16.25
CA TRP A 61 3.61 -10.13 15.08
C TRP A 61 4.63 -10.93 14.27
N ASP A 62 5.84 -10.39 14.08
CA ASP A 62 6.96 -11.13 13.50
C ASP A 62 7.31 -12.36 14.36
N ALA A 63 7.40 -12.19 15.68
CA ALA A 63 7.69 -13.29 16.60
C ALA A 63 6.62 -14.40 16.55
N ALA A 64 5.34 -14.04 16.42
CA ALA A 64 4.25 -14.99 16.26
C ALA A 64 4.38 -15.81 14.97
N PHE A 65 4.73 -15.17 13.84
CA PHE A 65 5.00 -15.85 12.58
C PHE A 65 6.16 -16.83 12.71
N LEU A 66 7.29 -16.38 13.27
CA LEU A 66 8.49 -17.20 13.45
C LEU A 66 8.22 -18.42 14.34
N ALA A 67 7.37 -18.28 15.36
CA ALA A 67 6.97 -19.38 16.23
C ALA A 67 5.97 -20.36 15.58
N ALA A 68 5.14 -19.87 14.66
CA ALA A 68 4.11 -20.67 13.97
C ALA A 68 4.66 -21.45 12.79
N LEU A 69 5.59 -20.87 12.04
CA LEU A 69 6.17 -21.43 10.82
C LEU A 69 6.64 -22.90 10.97
N PRO A 70 7.52 -23.27 11.92
CA PRO A 70 7.95 -24.66 12.06
C PRO A 70 6.81 -25.61 12.47
N LYS A 71 5.82 -25.13 13.23
CA LYS A 71 4.65 -25.93 13.65
C LYS A 71 3.72 -26.22 12.48
N VAL A 72 3.53 -25.23 11.61
CA VAL A 72 2.73 -25.33 10.38
C VAL A 72 3.34 -26.34 9.40
N GLU A 73 4.67 -26.28 9.22
CA GLU A 73 5.40 -27.21 8.36
C GLU A 73 5.37 -28.65 8.90
N ALA A 74 5.48 -28.81 10.23
CA ALA A 74 5.52 -30.12 10.88
C ALA A 74 4.14 -30.74 11.18
N ALA A 75 3.05 -30.01 10.94
CA ALA A 75 1.71 -30.49 11.23
C ALA A 75 1.39 -31.76 10.44
N LYS A 76 0.87 -32.78 11.12
CA LYS A 76 0.65 -34.12 10.53
C LYS A 76 -0.68 -34.23 9.79
N ASP A 77 -1.61 -33.35 10.12
CA ASP A 77 -2.98 -33.33 9.64
C ASP A 77 -3.51 -31.88 9.58
N ALA A 78 -4.73 -31.70 9.07
CA ALA A 78 -5.36 -30.40 8.91
C ALA A 78 -5.69 -29.73 10.26
N GLN A 79 -5.99 -30.53 11.30
CA GLN A 79 -6.35 -30.02 12.61
C GLN A 79 -5.13 -29.44 13.35
N SER A 80 -4.00 -30.14 13.34
CA SER A 80 -2.73 -29.66 13.89
C SER A 80 -2.19 -28.44 13.12
N TYR A 81 -2.45 -28.37 11.80
CA TYR A 81 -2.17 -27.17 11.00
C TYR A 81 -3.03 -25.98 11.44
N ALA A 82 -4.35 -26.16 11.50
CA ALA A 82 -5.28 -25.14 11.97
C ALA A 82 -4.94 -24.64 13.38
N ALA A 83 -4.57 -25.54 14.30
CA ALA A 83 -4.14 -25.20 15.65
C ALA A 83 -2.84 -24.37 15.68
N ALA A 84 -1.88 -24.69 14.81
CA ALA A 84 -0.65 -23.91 14.68
C ALA A 84 -0.93 -22.48 14.18
N VAL A 85 -1.82 -22.33 13.18
CA VAL A 85 -2.26 -21.02 12.68
C VAL A 85 -3.02 -20.23 13.75
N GLN A 86 -3.94 -20.88 14.48
CA GLN A 86 -4.66 -20.26 15.60
C GLN A 86 -3.69 -19.76 16.68
N GLY A 87 -2.62 -20.51 16.95
CA GLY A 87 -1.56 -20.10 17.88
C GLY A 87 -0.83 -18.82 17.45
N MET A 88 -0.67 -18.59 16.13
CA MET A 88 -0.16 -17.32 15.61
C MET A 88 -1.15 -16.18 15.86
N LEU A 89 -2.41 -16.37 15.48
CA LEU A 89 -3.48 -15.36 15.61
C LEU A 89 -3.70 -14.94 17.08
N ALA A 90 -3.54 -15.86 18.03
CA ALA A 90 -3.66 -15.57 19.46
C ALA A 90 -2.71 -14.46 19.96
N ALA A 91 -1.58 -14.22 19.28
CA ALA A 91 -0.64 -13.15 19.63
C ALA A 91 -1.25 -11.74 19.47
N LEU A 92 -2.32 -11.59 18.67
CA LEU A 92 -3.03 -10.33 18.52
C LEU A 92 -3.74 -9.91 19.81
N GLY A 93 -4.11 -10.88 20.66
CA GLY A 93 -4.97 -10.67 21.82
C GLY A 93 -6.42 -10.35 21.42
N ASP A 94 -6.81 -10.68 20.19
CA ASP A 94 -8.18 -10.55 19.69
C ASP A 94 -8.84 -11.94 19.61
N PRO A 95 -9.71 -12.31 20.55
CA PRO A 95 -10.44 -13.59 20.51
C PRO A 95 -11.39 -13.70 19.32
N ALA A 96 -11.79 -12.57 18.70
CA ALA A 96 -12.61 -12.57 17.51
C ALA A 96 -11.83 -12.98 16.25
N THR A 97 -10.50 -12.96 16.29
CA THR A 97 -9.67 -13.41 15.17
C THR A 97 -9.28 -14.87 15.37
N LEU A 98 -9.92 -15.77 14.61
CA LEU A 98 -9.87 -17.23 14.85
C LEU A 98 -9.81 -18.07 13.58
N VAL A 99 -9.43 -19.34 13.73
CA VAL A 99 -9.47 -20.37 12.68
C VAL A 99 -10.69 -21.25 12.88
N GLU A 100 -11.44 -21.48 11.80
CA GLU A 100 -12.60 -22.37 11.81
C GLU A 100 -12.69 -23.23 10.54
N PRO A 101 -13.45 -24.34 10.56
CA PRO A 101 -13.78 -25.09 9.36
C PRO A 101 -14.55 -24.24 8.34
N GLU A 102 -14.24 -24.38 7.05
CA GLU A 102 -14.94 -23.68 5.96
C GLU A 102 -16.42 -24.10 5.85
N THR A 103 -16.69 -25.37 6.17
CA THR A 103 -18.04 -25.91 6.27
C THR A 103 -18.38 -26.09 7.74
N PRO A 104 -19.31 -25.30 8.29
CA PRO A 104 -19.77 -25.49 9.66
C PRO A 104 -20.31 -26.91 9.84
N PRO A 105 -20.06 -27.58 10.98
CA PRO A 105 -20.68 -28.85 11.26
C PRO A 105 -22.21 -28.70 11.22
N ALA A 106 -22.89 -29.65 10.60
CA ALA A 106 -24.36 -29.67 10.57
C ALA A 106 -24.90 -29.71 12.00
N THR A 107 -25.59 -28.65 12.42
CA THR A 107 -26.28 -28.61 13.70
C THR A 107 -27.57 -29.42 13.59
N SER A 108 -27.62 -30.58 14.25
CA SER A 108 -28.83 -31.42 14.37
C SER A 108 -29.75 -30.97 15.51
N ILE A 109 -29.60 -29.74 16.00
CA ILE A 109 -30.40 -29.22 17.11
C ILE A 109 -31.75 -28.76 16.55
N PRO A 110 -32.89 -29.35 16.99
CA PRO A 110 -34.19 -28.86 16.59
C PRO A 110 -34.37 -27.39 17.02
N PRO A 111 -35.05 -26.55 16.21
CA PRO A 111 -35.23 -25.15 16.54
C PRO A 111 -35.93 -25.02 17.91
N PRO A 112 -35.46 -24.10 18.77
CA PRO A 112 -36.04 -23.94 20.09
C PRO A 112 -37.48 -23.46 19.99
N THR A 113 -38.34 -23.90 20.90
CA THR A 113 -39.66 -23.27 21.07
C THR A 113 -39.46 -21.82 21.51
N LEU A 114 -39.90 -20.88 20.68
CA LEU A 114 -39.79 -19.45 20.94
C LEU A 114 -40.85 -19.01 21.95
N ARG A 115 -40.56 -17.99 22.77
CA ARG A 115 -41.62 -17.26 23.46
C ARG A 115 -42.41 -16.48 22.42
N ALA A 116 -43.64 -16.07 22.76
CA ALA A 116 -44.34 -15.08 21.95
C ALA A 116 -43.46 -13.83 21.78
N LEU A 117 -43.51 -13.19 20.60
CA LEU A 117 -42.74 -11.97 20.29
C LEU A 117 -42.83 -10.96 21.43
N LYS A 118 -44.03 -10.81 21.99
CA LYS A 118 -44.32 -9.95 23.14
C LYS A 118 -44.88 -10.79 24.28
N SER A 119 -44.29 -10.68 25.47
CA SER A 119 -44.84 -11.24 26.71
C SER A 119 -44.54 -10.33 27.91
N TRP A 120 -45.28 -10.51 29.01
CA TRP A 120 -45.17 -9.66 30.20
C TRP A 120 -44.91 -10.47 31.46
N GLU A 121 -43.99 -9.98 32.28
CA GLU A 121 -43.71 -10.49 33.62
C GLU A 121 -43.86 -9.33 34.61
N LYS A 122 -45.08 -9.18 35.16
CA LYS A 122 -45.48 -8.00 35.96
C LYS A 122 -45.30 -6.70 35.16
N ASP A 123 -44.34 -5.85 35.54
CA ASP A 123 -44.01 -4.56 34.93
C ASP A 123 -42.80 -4.64 33.98
N VAL A 124 -42.32 -5.85 33.67
CA VAL A 124 -41.23 -6.10 32.72
C VAL A 124 -41.80 -6.63 31.40
N LEU A 125 -41.53 -5.91 30.31
CA LEU A 125 -41.83 -6.34 28.95
C LEU A 125 -40.71 -7.27 28.47
N VAL A 126 -41.04 -8.41 27.90
CA VAL A 126 -40.08 -9.34 27.29
C VAL A 126 -40.35 -9.42 25.79
N LEU A 127 -39.33 -9.10 25.00
CA LEU A 127 -39.35 -9.19 23.55
C LEU A 127 -38.44 -10.33 23.09
N ASP A 128 -39.03 -11.36 22.50
CA ASP A 128 -38.28 -12.46 21.87
C ASP A 128 -38.13 -12.16 20.38
N LEU A 129 -37.03 -11.48 20.04
CA LEU A 129 -36.84 -10.90 18.70
C LEU A 129 -36.54 -11.95 17.63
N ARG A 130 -36.30 -13.21 18.01
CA ARG A 130 -36.22 -14.32 17.05
C ARG A 130 -37.53 -14.53 16.28
N ASN A 131 -38.67 -14.10 16.82
CA ASN A 131 -39.95 -14.14 16.10
C ASN A 131 -39.97 -13.18 14.89
N LEU A 132 -38.99 -12.30 14.76
CA LEU A 132 -38.78 -11.44 13.59
C LEU A 132 -37.82 -12.08 12.56
N LEU A 133 -37.52 -13.37 12.72
CA LEU A 133 -36.79 -14.16 11.73
C LEU A 133 -37.77 -14.98 10.89
N GLY A 134 -37.42 -15.19 9.62
CA GLY A 134 -38.18 -16.06 8.72
C GLY A 134 -39.39 -15.40 8.05
N PRO A 135 -40.26 -16.17 7.38
CA PRO A 135 -41.29 -15.66 6.47
C PRO A 135 -42.35 -14.75 7.12
N GLU A 136 -42.62 -14.91 8.41
CA GLU A 136 -43.65 -14.15 9.14
C GLU A 136 -43.13 -12.83 9.73
N ALA A 137 -41.83 -12.56 9.62
CA ALA A 137 -41.14 -11.43 10.23
C ALA A 137 -41.82 -10.09 9.95
N GLN A 138 -42.26 -9.86 8.70
CA GLN A 138 -42.89 -8.59 8.30
C GLN A 138 -44.22 -8.34 9.02
N SER A 139 -45.04 -9.39 9.19
CA SER A 139 -46.34 -9.27 9.88
C SER A 139 -46.14 -9.09 11.38
N ALA A 140 -45.23 -9.86 11.96
CA ALA A 140 -44.84 -9.76 13.37
C ALA A 140 -44.25 -8.38 13.70
N TRP A 141 -43.46 -7.81 12.79
CA TRP A 141 -42.93 -6.45 12.90
C TRP A 141 -44.04 -5.40 12.88
N ALA A 142 -44.96 -5.46 11.91
CA ALA A 142 -46.07 -4.52 11.79
C ALA A 142 -46.99 -4.53 13.03
N GLU A 143 -47.20 -5.69 13.66
CA GLU A 143 -47.94 -5.80 14.92
C GLU A 143 -47.20 -5.15 16.10
N LEU A 144 -45.88 -5.34 16.18
CA LEU A 144 -45.05 -4.73 17.21
C LEU A 144 -45.04 -3.20 17.07
N GLU A 145 -44.85 -2.67 15.86
CA GLU A 145 -44.85 -1.22 15.59
C GLU A 145 -46.13 -0.52 16.06
N GLN A 146 -47.29 -1.17 15.95
CA GLN A 146 -48.57 -0.59 16.39
C GLN A 146 -48.69 -0.41 17.91
N SER A 147 -47.90 -1.13 18.69
CA SER A 147 -48.06 -1.20 20.15
C SER A 147 -46.81 -0.81 20.95
N VAL A 148 -45.64 -0.76 20.32
CA VAL A 148 -44.34 -0.65 21.00
C VAL A 148 -44.20 0.60 21.88
N ASP A 149 -44.68 1.78 21.44
CA ASP A 149 -44.62 3.00 22.27
C ASP A 149 -45.55 2.91 23.49
N ALA A 150 -46.75 2.37 23.31
CA ALA A 150 -47.70 2.17 24.40
C ALA A 150 -47.21 1.13 25.41
N ASP A 151 -46.54 0.08 24.93
CA ASP A 151 -45.94 -0.95 25.75
C ASP A 151 -44.69 -0.42 26.48
N ALA A 152 -43.84 0.37 25.80
CA ALA A 152 -42.68 1.04 26.40
C ALA A 152 -43.07 1.98 27.53
N ALA A 153 -44.17 2.74 27.38
CA ALA A 153 -44.66 3.66 28.41
C ALA A 153 -45.17 2.95 29.68
N LYS A 154 -45.68 1.72 29.53
CA LYS A 154 -46.15 0.87 30.64
C LYS A 154 -44.99 0.12 31.32
N ALA A 155 -43.99 -0.28 30.54
CA ALA A 155 -42.88 -1.08 31.04
C ALA A 155 -41.96 -0.28 31.97
N ARG A 156 -41.62 -0.87 33.11
CA ARG A 156 -40.53 -0.36 33.96
C ARG A 156 -39.16 -0.69 33.36
N ALA A 157 -39.04 -1.89 32.80
CA ALA A 157 -37.84 -2.39 32.13
C ALA A 157 -38.23 -3.30 30.96
N VAL A 158 -37.32 -3.46 29.99
CA VAL A 158 -37.52 -4.34 28.84
C VAL A 158 -36.40 -5.37 28.77
N VAL A 159 -36.73 -6.65 28.61
CA VAL A 159 -35.78 -7.71 28.28
C VAL A 159 -35.87 -7.98 26.78
N LEU A 160 -34.75 -7.85 26.07
CA LEU A 160 -34.62 -8.19 24.65
C LEU A 160 -33.84 -9.50 24.53
N ASP A 161 -34.51 -10.59 24.15
CA ASP A 161 -33.88 -11.88 23.89
C ASP A 161 -33.38 -11.95 22.45
N LEU A 162 -32.06 -11.89 22.30
CA LEU A 162 -31.32 -11.90 21.04
C LEU A 162 -30.55 -13.22 20.82
N ARG A 163 -30.63 -14.16 21.76
CA ARG A 163 -29.92 -15.45 21.66
C ARG A 163 -30.37 -16.21 20.42
N MET A 164 -29.44 -16.72 19.62
CA MET A 164 -29.77 -17.47 18.40
C MET A 164 -29.91 -18.97 18.66
N ARG A 165 -29.26 -19.53 19.68
CA ARG A 165 -29.38 -20.94 20.12
C ARG A 165 -29.23 -21.97 18.99
N GLY A 166 -28.24 -21.77 18.12
CA GLY A 166 -27.97 -22.65 16.98
C GLY A 166 -28.81 -22.35 15.73
N LEU A 167 -29.71 -21.36 15.77
CA LEU A 167 -30.23 -20.73 14.56
C LEU A 167 -29.07 -20.01 13.84
N THR A 168 -29.03 -20.11 12.52
CA THR A 168 -27.98 -19.50 11.69
C THR A 168 -27.95 -17.98 11.94
N ARG A 169 -26.75 -17.36 11.92
CA ARG A 169 -26.47 -15.93 12.23
C ARG A 169 -27.24 -14.88 11.39
N TYR A 170 -28.17 -15.28 10.54
CA TYR A 170 -28.92 -14.35 9.70
C TYR A 170 -30.04 -13.67 10.51
N GLY A 171 -29.96 -12.33 10.66
CA GLY A 171 -31.16 -11.54 10.34
C GLY A 171 -31.78 -10.59 11.36
N LEU A 172 -31.06 -9.99 12.31
CA LEU A 172 -31.62 -8.86 13.11
C LEU A 172 -30.78 -7.56 13.21
N PRO A 173 -29.68 -7.31 12.46
CA PRO A 173 -28.89 -6.09 12.67
C PRO A 173 -29.70 -4.79 12.42
N TRP A 174 -30.77 -4.86 11.64
CA TRP A 174 -31.68 -3.74 11.39
C TRP A 174 -32.73 -3.52 12.50
N VAL A 175 -33.03 -4.54 13.31
CA VAL A 175 -34.15 -4.51 14.28
C VAL A 175 -33.83 -3.59 15.45
N LEU A 176 -32.63 -3.67 16.02
CA LEU A 176 -32.27 -2.86 17.18
C LEU A 176 -32.28 -1.35 16.86
N PRO A 177 -31.64 -0.87 15.78
CA PRO A 177 -31.74 0.53 15.39
C PRO A 177 -33.17 1.03 15.19
N ALA A 178 -34.08 0.17 14.71
CA ALA A 178 -35.48 0.52 14.51
C ALA A 178 -36.31 0.50 15.82
N LEU A 179 -36.01 -0.41 16.75
CA LEU A 179 -36.74 -0.52 18.03
C LEU A 179 -36.27 0.48 19.08
N LEU A 180 -34.98 0.79 19.13
CA LEU A 180 -34.39 1.61 20.19
C LEU A 180 -35.01 3.00 20.36
N PRO A 181 -35.40 3.73 19.30
CA PRO A 181 -36.13 5.00 19.43
C PRO A 181 -37.34 4.91 20.38
N HIS A 182 -38.03 3.77 20.41
CA HIS A 182 -39.19 3.58 21.27
C HIS A 182 -38.84 3.36 22.75
N PHE A 183 -37.59 3.03 23.06
CA PHE A 183 -37.14 2.62 24.40
C PHE A 183 -36.18 3.60 25.08
N ILE A 184 -35.72 4.64 24.40
CA ILE A 184 -34.74 5.59 24.92
C ILE A 184 -35.33 7.01 25.01
N GLU A 185 -34.81 7.81 25.95
CA GLU A 185 -35.16 9.22 26.10
C GLU A 185 -34.04 10.09 25.50
N GLY A 186 -34.43 11.15 24.79
CA GLY A 186 -33.48 12.10 24.21
C GLY A 186 -32.61 11.48 23.11
N GLU A 187 -31.35 11.86 23.08
CA GLU A 187 -30.40 11.44 22.06
C GLU A 187 -29.36 10.45 22.63
N LEU A 188 -29.17 9.34 21.92
CA LEU A 188 -28.09 8.39 22.15
C LEU A 188 -27.05 8.53 21.03
N SER A 189 -25.88 9.05 21.39
CA SER A 189 -24.71 9.02 20.51
C SER A 189 -24.07 7.63 20.58
N VAL A 190 -23.98 6.96 19.44
CA VAL A 190 -23.43 5.61 19.27
C VAL A 190 -22.05 5.73 18.62
N PRO A 191 -20.96 5.49 19.38
CA PRO A 191 -19.61 5.55 18.83
C PRO A 191 -19.41 4.55 17.70
N GLY A 192 -18.69 4.95 16.66
CA GLY A 192 -18.40 4.11 15.51
C GLY A 192 -17.36 3.02 15.76
N MET A 193 -17.02 2.30 14.69
CA MET A 193 -15.91 1.35 14.66
C MET A 193 -14.59 2.06 14.35
N ARG A 194 -13.49 1.40 14.70
CA ARG A 194 -12.12 1.82 14.40
C ARG A 194 -11.44 0.84 13.48
N GLU A 195 -10.71 1.36 12.50
CA GLU A 195 -9.99 0.56 11.52
C GLU A 195 -8.63 1.18 11.17
N VAL A 196 -7.73 0.35 10.66
CA VAL A 196 -6.47 0.81 10.09
C VAL A 196 -6.71 1.24 8.64
N ALA A 197 -6.10 2.35 8.22
CA ALA A 197 -6.13 2.81 6.85
C ALA A 197 -4.74 3.27 6.39
N HIS A 198 -4.24 2.68 5.32
CA HIS A 198 -2.96 3.00 4.69
C HIS A 198 -3.22 3.74 3.37
N MET A 199 -2.69 4.95 3.27
CA MET A 199 -2.68 5.76 2.05
C MET A 199 -1.29 5.65 1.42
N GLY A 200 -1.09 4.59 0.63
CA GLY A 200 0.20 4.01 0.28
C GLY A 200 0.94 3.41 1.48
N LEU A 201 2.15 2.90 1.24
CA LEU A 201 2.99 2.38 2.31
C LEU A 201 3.73 3.54 2.98
N LYS A 202 3.42 3.83 4.24
CA LYS A 202 4.29 4.64 5.09
C LYS A 202 5.65 3.93 5.26
N PRO A 203 6.79 4.61 5.01
CA PRO A 203 8.11 4.03 5.25
C PRO A 203 8.22 3.31 6.59
N GLN A 204 8.63 2.05 6.52
CA GLN A 204 8.52 1.15 7.67
C GLN A 204 9.56 1.41 8.79
N ASP A 205 10.53 2.29 8.58
CA ASP A 205 11.51 2.73 9.59
C ASP A 205 11.20 4.12 10.20
N GLY A 206 10.07 4.73 9.83
CA GLY A 206 9.62 6.00 10.40
C GLY A 206 10.10 7.24 9.66
N GLU A 207 10.76 7.07 8.50
CA GLU A 207 11.09 8.17 7.60
C GLU A 207 9.81 8.90 7.13
N GLN A 208 9.88 10.22 7.02
CA GLN A 208 8.75 11.01 6.52
C GLN A 208 8.50 10.74 5.03
N SER A 209 7.23 10.75 4.63
CA SER A 209 6.80 10.53 3.25
C SER A 209 5.44 11.18 3.01
N VAL A 210 5.05 11.27 1.74
CA VAL A 210 3.67 11.62 1.34
C VAL A 210 2.67 10.50 1.67
N HIS A 211 3.15 9.27 1.87
CA HIS A 211 2.34 8.14 2.28
C HIS A 211 2.15 8.11 3.80
N ASP A 212 0.95 7.79 4.27
CA ASP A 212 0.65 7.78 5.70
C ASP A 212 -0.26 6.61 6.11
N THR A 213 -0.32 6.38 7.42
CA THR A 213 -1.14 5.34 8.04
C THR A 213 -1.95 5.95 9.17
N HIS A 214 -3.26 5.76 9.11
CA HIS A 214 -4.22 6.28 10.05
C HIS A 214 -4.92 5.16 10.81
N PHE A 215 -5.34 5.50 12.02
CA PHE A 215 -6.30 4.72 12.78
C PHE A 215 -7.62 5.50 12.78
N LEU A 216 -8.49 5.16 11.83
CA LEU A 216 -9.72 5.90 11.54
C LEU A 216 -10.80 5.48 12.52
N VAL A 217 -11.58 6.46 13.00
CA VAL A 217 -12.78 6.23 13.80
C VAL A 217 -13.98 6.68 12.96
N SER A 218 -14.92 5.79 12.70
CA SER A 218 -16.16 6.15 12.02
C SER A 218 -16.94 7.18 12.84
N ALA A 219 -17.60 8.11 12.15
CA ALA A 219 -18.46 9.10 12.80
C ALA A 219 -19.50 8.42 13.69
N SER A 220 -19.82 9.05 14.83
CA SER A 220 -20.86 8.53 15.70
C SER A 220 -22.22 8.62 15.02
N SER A 221 -23.05 7.60 15.18
CA SER A 221 -24.45 7.64 14.76
C SER A 221 -25.31 8.20 15.88
N LEU A 222 -26.42 8.86 15.54
CA LEU A 222 -27.35 9.43 16.50
C LEU A 222 -28.68 8.67 16.44
N ILE A 223 -29.13 8.17 17.58
CA ILE A 223 -30.48 7.60 17.73
C ILE A 223 -31.29 8.55 18.61
N THR A 224 -32.41 9.06 18.09
CA THR A 224 -33.30 9.95 18.81
C THR A 224 -34.54 9.20 19.29
N GLY A 225 -34.81 9.27 20.59
CA GLY A 225 -35.97 8.66 21.22
C GLY A 225 -37.29 9.30 20.75
N THR A 226 -38.32 8.48 20.56
CA THR A 226 -39.68 8.98 20.30
C THR A 226 -40.26 9.63 21.56
N PRO A 227 -41.24 10.54 21.45
CA PRO A 227 -41.88 11.14 22.62
C PRO A 227 -42.55 10.11 23.53
N GLY A 228 -42.73 10.49 24.81
CA GLY A 228 -43.45 9.67 25.80
C GLY A 228 -42.53 9.03 26.83
N LYS A 229 -43.15 8.39 27.83
CA LYS A 229 -42.44 7.71 28.92
C LYS A 229 -41.69 6.48 28.39
N LYS A 230 -40.47 6.27 28.87
CA LYS A 230 -39.60 5.16 28.45
C LYS A 230 -39.27 4.22 29.60
N PRO A 231 -38.92 2.95 29.31
CA PRO A 231 -38.41 2.04 30.32
C PRO A 231 -37.14 2.61 30.96
N ALA A 232 -36.98 2.38 32.26
CA ALA A 232 -35.81 2.84 33.00
C ALA A 232 -34.55 2.04 32.67
N LEU A 233 -34.70 0.81 32.16
CA LEU A 233 -33.62 -0.13 31.92
C LEU A 233 -33.95 -1.11 30.78
N LEU A 234 -32.94 -1.40 29.96
CA LEU A 234 -32.95 -2.48 28.98
C LEU A 234 -32.04 -3.62 29.44
N VAL A 235 -32.45 -4.87 29.22
CA VAL A 235 -31.63 -6.05 29.49
C VAL A 235 -31.55 -6.87 28.21
N PHE A 236 -30.36 -6.94 27.64
CA PHE A 236 -30.08 -7.73 26.44
C PHE A 236 -29.62 -9.12 26.87
N LEU A 237 -30.26 -10.14 26.33
CA LEU A 237 -29.92 -11.53 26.58
C LEU A 237 -29.37 -12.15 25.28
N VAL A 238 -28.12 -12.61 25.32
CA VAL A 238 -27.31 -12.93 24.13
C VAL A 238 -26.57 -14.26 24.29
N ASP A 239 -26.00 -14.76 23.20
CA ASP A 239 -25.17 -15.97 23.14
C ASP A 239 -24.04 -15.80 22.10
N PRO A 240 -23.09 -16.76 21.96
CA PRO A 240 -21.95 -16.64 21.02
C PRO A 240 -22.35 -16.53 19.54
N SER A 241 -23.62 -16.77 19.21
CA SER A 241 -24.15 -16.69 17.84
C SER A 241 -24.90 -15.37 17.60
N THR A 242 -24.98 -14.50 18.61
CA THR A 242 -25.67 -13.21 18.50
C THR A 242 -24.82 -12.20 17.74
N ALA A 243 -25.41 -11.52 16.76
CA ALA A 243 -24.84 -10.30 16.18
C ALA A 243 -25.36 -9.09 16.96
N LEU A 244 -24.46 -8.29 17.53
CA LEU A 244 -24.78 -7.14 18.37
C LEU A 244 -24.55 -5.82 17.65
N ASP A 245 -25.48 -4.90 17.87
CA ASP A 245 -25.37 -3.52 17.39
C ASP A 245 -24.58 -2.65 18.41
N LEU A 246 -23.82 -1.67 17.90
CA LEU A 246 -23.00 -0.77 18.72
C LEU A 246 -23.81 0.07 19.72
N SER A 247 -25.09 0.31 19.43
CA SER A 247 -25.99 1.02 20.35
C SER A 247 -26.14 0.31 21.69
N VAL A 248 -26.01 -1.02 21.74
CA VAL A 248 -26.03 -1.80 22.98
C VAL A 248 -24.88 -1.37 23.89
N LEU A 249 -23.68 -1.19 23.33
CA LEU A 249 -22.50 -0.72 24.07
C LEU A 249 -22.68 0.73 24.55
N ALA A 250 -23.25 1.60 23.71
CA ALA A 250 -23.52 2.99 24.07
C ALA A 250 -24.52 3.08 25.25
N LEU A 251 -25.60 2.29 25.20
CA LEU A 251 -26.58 2.20 26.29
C LEU A 251 -25.97 1.63 27.57
N GLN A 252 -25.13 0.59 27.44
CA GLN A 252 -24.45 -0.02 28.59
C GLN A 252 -23.50 1.00 29.24
N ALA A 253 -22.75 1.77 28.44
CA ALA A 253 -21.85 2.82 28.94
C ALA A 253 -22.59 3.95 29.67
N GLN A 254 -23.84 4.25 29.29
CA GLN A 254 -24.71 5.22 29.99
C GLN A 254 -25.45 4.61 31.20
N GLY A 255 -25.26 3.32 31.48
CA GLY A 255 -25.98 2.61 32.55
C GLY A 255 -27.48 2.44 32.28
N LYS A 256 -27.89 2.49 31.01
CA LYS A 256 -29.26 2.30 30.54
C LYS A 256 -29.54 0.87 30.06
N ALA A 257 -28.50 0.06 29.89
CA ALA A 257 -28.61 -1.33 29.53
C ALA A 257 -27.74 -2.25 30.39
N LEU A 258 -28.19 -3.49 30.54
CA LEU A 258 -27.39 -4.62 31.04
C LEU A 258 -27.32 -5.71 29.98
N LEU A 259 -26.20 -6.43 29.94
CA LEU A 259 -25.93 -7.50 29.00
C LEU A 259 -25.74 -8.84 29.72
N VAL A 260 -26.61 -9.80 29.45
CA VAL A 260 -26.56 -11.16 29.97
C VAL A 260 -26.19 -12.11 28.84
N THR A 261 -25.13 -12.90 29.00
CA THR A 261 -24.72 -13.89 27.98
C THR A 261 -24.89 -15.33 28.48
N GLU A 262 -25.36 -16.22 27.59
CA GLU A 262 -25.27 -17.68 27.73
C GLU A 262 -24.12 -18.21 26.88
N GLY A 263 -22.94 -18.34 27.47
CA GLY A 263 -21.70 -18.73 26.79
C GLY A 263 -20.69 -17.58 26.66
N PRO A 264 -19.55 -17.85 26.00
CA PRO A 264 -18.53 -16.83 25.75
C PRO A 264 -19.10 -15.67 24.92
N LEU A 265 -18.67 -14.46 25.25
CA LEU A 265 -19.01 -13.25 24.51
C LEU A 265 -17.74 -12.48 24.25
N ASP A 266 -17.48 -12.22 22.98
CA ASP A 266 -16.32 -11.47 22.51
C ASP A 266 -16.69 -10.61 21.30
N ASP A 267 -15.71 -9.83 20.84
CA ASP A 267 -15.90 -8.84 19.78
C ASP A 267 -16.34 -9.47 18.43
N SER A 268 -16.31 -10.81 18.24
CA SER A 268 -16.83 -11.46 17.02
C SER A 268 -18.35 -11.32 16.85
N SER A 269 -19.04 -10.85 17.89
CA SER A 269 -20.45 -10.49 17.86
C SER A 269 -20.68 -9.11 17.21
N ILE A 270 -19.63 -8.28 17.07
CA ILE A 270 -19.72 -6.89 16.59
C ILE A 270 -18.79 -6.64 15.40
N ASN A 271 -17.56 -7.16 15.43
CA ASN A 271 -16.54 -6.89 14.44
C ASN A 271 -16.93 -7.38 13.05
N LEU A 272 -16.55 -6.60 12.04
CA LEU A 272 -16.52 -7.07 10.67
C LEU A 272 -15.28 -7.94 10.47
N GLN A 273 -15.49 -9.15 9.97
CA GLN A 273 -14.42 -10.14 9.77
C GLN A 273 -14.18 -10.42 8.30
N ILE A 274 -12.91 -10.58 7.92
CA ILE A 274 -12.48 -11.02 6.60
C ILE A 274 -12.19 -12.52 6.66
N PRO A 275 -12.91 -13.36 5.89
CA PRO A 275 -12.57 -14.77 5.77
C PRO A 275 -11.38 -14.93 4.82
N LEU A 276 -10.33 -15.60 5.29
CA LEU A 276 -9.12 -15.91 4.54
C LEU A 276 -8.97 -17.43 4.42
N PRO A 277 -8.95 -18.00 3.21
CA PRO A 277 -8.78 -19.44 3.04
C PRO A 277 -7.40 -19.88 3.54
N LEU A 278 -7.36 -20.99 4.28
CA LEU A 278 -6.10 -21.62 4.70
C LEU A 278 -5.83 -22.92 3.93
N GLY A 279 -6.79 -23.37 3.12
CA GLY A 279 -6.78 -24.70 2.54
C GLY A 279 -7.13 -25.78 3.57
N GLU A 280 -7.13 -27.04 3.12
CA GLU A 280 -7.44 -28.21 3.96
C GLU A 280 -8.78 -28.14 4.70
N GLY A 281 -9.75 -27.38 4.16
CA GLY A 281 -11.09 -27.21 4.73
C GLY A 281 -11.18 -26.22 5.89
N TYR A 282 -10.16 -25.37 6.09
CA TYR A 282 -10.14 -24.33 7.12
C TYR A 282 -10.00 -22.93 6.53
N ARG A 283 -10.51 -21.94 7.28
CA ARG A 283 -10.33 -20.51 7.03
C ARG A 283 -9.98 -19.78 8.32
N ALA A 284 -9.26 -18.66 8.21
CA ALA A 284 -9.14 -17.68 9.27
C ALA A 284 -10.24 -16.63 9.12
N LEU A 285 -10.97 -16.33 10.19
CA LEU A 285 -11.81 -15.15 10.33
C LEU A 285 -11.00 -14.07 11.02
N MET A 286 -10.63 -13.01 10.31
CA MET A 286 -9.80 -11.93 10.84
C MET A 286 -10.63 -10.67 11.07
N SER A 287 -10.63 -10.12 12.28
CA SER A 287 -11.23 -8.81 12.55
C SER A 287 -10.56 -7.72 11.70
N SER A 288 -11.37 -6.96 10.99
CA SER A 288 -10.93 -5.81 10.17
C SER A 288 -11.09 -4.48 10.89
N ASN A 289 -11.88 -4.47 11.96
CA ASN A 289 -12.18 -3.29 12.76
C ASN A 289 -12.40 -3.68 14.23
N GLU A 290 -12.51 -2.69 15.09
CA GLU A 290 -12.83 -2.87 16.50
C GLU A 290 -13.74 -1.75 17.03
N PRO A 291 -14.67 -2.01 17.97
CA PRO A 291 -15.49 -0.96 18.53
C PRO A 291 -14.66 0.03 19.35
N VAL A 292 -15.11 1.28 19.44
CA VAL A 292 -14.52 2.28 20.36
C VAL A 292 -14.74 1.85 21.81
N LEU A 293 -15.94 1.36 22.14
CA LEU A 293 -16.30 0.87 23.47
C LEU A 293 -16.00 -0.63 23.58
N PRO A 294 -15.51 -1.13 24.73
CA PRO A 294 -15.27 -2.55 24.92
C PRO A 294 -16.57 -3.32 25.10
N LEU A 295 -16.67 -4.51 24.50
CA LEU A 295 -17.77 -5.45 24.72
C LEU A 295 -17.46 -6.32 25.93
N SER A 296 -18.41 -6.41 26.86
CA SER A 296 -18.42 -7.44 27.89
C SER A 296 -19.80 -7.58 28.50
N ALA A 297 -20.13 -8.80 28.93
CA ALA A 297 -21.35 -9.06 29.65
C ALA A 297 -21.28 -8.50 31.09
N ASP A 298 -22.42 -8.05 31.61
CA ASP A 298 -22.58 -7.74 33.03
C ASP A 298 -22.88 -9.01 33.84
N LEU A 299 -23.41 -10.05 33.19
CA LEU A 299 -23.60 -11.38 33.77
C LEU A 299 -23.38 -12.46 32.70
N ALA A 300 -22.54 -13.45 33.00
CA ALA A 300 -22.33 -14.62 32.15
C ALA A 300 -22.89 -15.89 32.78
N ARG A 301 -23.47 -16.76 31.96
CA ARG A 301 -23.95 -18.09 32.32
C ARG A 301 -23.38 -19.14 31.36
N PRO A 302 -23.24 -20.41 31.78
CA PRO A 302 -22.86 -21.48 30.88
C PRO A 302 -23.84 -21.61 29.71
N VAL A 303 -23.34 -22.08 28.56
CA VAL A 303 -24.19 -22.42 27.41
C VAL A 303 -25.21 -23.45 27.85
N ARG A 304 -26.46 -23.24 27.45
CA ARG A 304 -27.56 -24.15 27.75
C ARG A 304 -27.38 -25.45 26.95
N VAL A 305 -27.13 -26.55 27.65
CA VAL A 305 -26.90 -27.88 27.04
C VAL A 305 -28.20 -28.51 26.52
N ARG A 306 -29.31 -28.27 27.21
CA ARG A 306 -30.62 -28.88 26.94
C ARG A 306 -31.71 -27.82 26.95
N MET A 307 -32.51 -27.79 25.89
CA MET A 307 -33.62 -26.84 25.74
C MET A 307 -34.84 -27.21 26.59
N ASP A 308 -34.92 -28.44 27.08
CA ASP A 308 -35.86 -28.87 28.11
C ASP A 308 -35.36 -28.46 29.51
N GLY A 309 -36.22 -27.87 30.34
CA GLY A 309 -35.90 -27.39 31.69
C GLY A 309 -35.92 -25.86 31.87
N PRO A 310 -35.48 -25.35 33.03
CA PRO A 310 -35.51 -23.92 33.34
C PRO A 310 -34.59 -23.09 32.44
N ASP A 311 -35.09 -21.98 31.91
CA ASP A 311 -34.30 -21.00 31.16
C ASP A 311 -33.57 -20.05 32.13
N GLU A 312 -32.39 -20.47 32.57
CA GLU A 312 -31.60 -19.74 33.57
C GLU A 312 -31.15 -18.36 33.06
N GLY A 313 -30.75 -18.23 31.79
CA GLY A 313 -30.42 -16.92 31.20
C GLY A 313 -31.60 -15.95 31.25
N MET A 314 -32.80 -16.41 30.87
CA MET A 314 -34.02 -15.60 30.96
C MET A 314 -34.39 -15.26 32.40
N ARG A 315 -34.31 -16.24 33.32
CA ARG A 315 -34.59 -16.02 34.74
C ARG A 315 -33.69 -14.92 35.33
N GLN A 316 -32.41 -14.92 34.96
CA GLN A 316 -31.45 -13.92 35.41
C GLN A 316 -31.66 -12.56 34.74
N ALA A 317 -31.99 -12.53 33.45
CA ALA A 317 -32.35 -11.29 32.76
C ALA A 317 -33.57 -10.62 33.42
N LEU A 318 -34.61 -11.40 33.73
CA LEU A 318 -35.79 -10.92 34.47
C LEU A 318 -35.47 -10.47 35.90
N ALA A 319 -34.57 -11.18 36.59
CA ALA A 319 -34.13 -10.79 37.93
C ALA A 319 -33.40 -9.44 37.91
N LEU A 320 -32.50 -9.23 36.95
CA LEU A 320 -31.80 -7.96 36.74
C LEU A 320 -32.76 -6.83 36.33
N ALA A 321 -33.74 -7.11 35.46
CA ALA A 321 -34.77 -6.14 35.08
C ALA A 321 -35.61 -5.71 36.30
N THR A 322 -35.92 -6.63 37.20
CA THR A 322 -36.71 -6.36 38.40
C THR A 322 -35.89 -5.64 39.48
N ARG A 323 -34.62 -6.03 39.66
CA ARG A 323 -33.70 -5.54 40.70
C ARG A 323 -32.32 -5.27 40.10
N PRO A 324 -32.13 -4.13 39.43
CA PRO A 324 -30.84 -3.81 38.85
C PRO A 324 -29.77 -3.57 39.93
N PRO A 325 -28.49 -3.82 39.62
CA PRO A 325 -27.37 -3.50 40.50
C PRO A 325 -27.34 -2.00 40.84
N LYS A 326 -26.77 -1.65 42.00
CA LYS A 326 -26.68 -0.25 42.44
C LYS A 326 -25.87 0.58 41.44
N ARG A 327 -26.31 1.82 41.21
CA ARG A 327 -25.60 2.77 40.33
C ARG A 327 -24.15 2.94 40.83
N GLY A 328 -23.16 2.69 39.96
CA GLY A 328 -21.74 2.75 40.28
C GLY A 328 -21.09 1.43 40.73
N SER A 329 -21.84 0.34 40.91
CA SER A 329 -21.24 -0.98 41.19
C SER A 329 -20.76 -1.71 39.92
N LEU A 330 -21.11 -1.20 38.74
CA LEU A 330 -20.65 -1.74 37.46
C LEU A 330 -19.37 -1.02 37.03
N PRO A 331 -18.42 -1.74 36.40
CA PRO A 331 -17.19 -1.14 35.91
C PRO A 331 -17.49 -0.08 34.85
N ALA A 332 -16.76 1.04 34.92
CA ALA A 332 -16.85 2.08 33.92
C ALA A 332 -16.41 1.55 32.54
N ARG A 333 -17.18 1.85 31.50
CA ARG A 333 -16.88 1.47 30.12
C ARG A 333 -16.08 2.60 29.45
N THR A 334 -14.78 2.65 29.72
CA THR A 334 -13.90 3.62 29.08
C THR A 334 -13.63 3.24 27.63
N PRO A 335 -13.58 4.21 26.70
CA PRO A 335 -13.12 3.95 25.34
C PRO A 335 -11.76 3.25 25.33
N ARG A 336 -11.59 2.33 24.39
CA ARG A 336 -10.32 1.66 24.16
C ARG A 336 -9.26 2.70 23.73
N PRO A 337 -7.99 2.52 24.12
CA PRO A 337 -6.92 3.44 23.73
C PRO A 337 -6.74 3.44 22.20
N LEU A 338 -6.25 4.56 21.66
CA LEU A 338 -5.89 4.65 20.24
C LEU A 338 -4.62 3.82 19.99
N ALA A 339 -4.61 3.08 18.87
CA ALA A 339 -3.44 2.38 18.40
C ALA A 339 -2.31 3.38 18.06
N THR A 340 -1.08 3.01 18.40
CA THR A 340 0.12 3.78 18.07
C THR A 340 0.89 3.06 16.97
N TRP A 341 1.20 3.74 15.86
CA TRP A 341 2.06 3.18 14.83
C TRP A 341 3.49 2.99 15.35
N ARG A 342 4.14 1.88 14.97
CA ARG A 342 5.52 1.56 15.35
C ARG A 342 6.33 1.19 14.09
N PRO A 343 7.63 1.52 14.02
CA PRO A 343 8.51 1.02 12.99
C PRO A 343 8.61 -0.52 13.00
N GLU A 344 8.90 -1.09 11.83
CA GLU A 344 9.17 -2.50 11.66
C GLU A 344 10.53 -2.90 12.25
N PRO A 345 10.64 -4.10 12.85
CA PRO A 345 11.93 -4.67 13.22
C PRO A 345 12.81 -4.90 11.99
N ALA A 346 14.01 -4.33 12.02
CA ALA A 346 14.99 -4.45 10.95
C ALA A 346 15.94 -5.64 11.12
N TYR A 347 16.09 -6.18 12.34
CA TYR A 347 17.06 -7.22 12.68
C TYR A 347 18.48 -6.96 12.12
N PRO A 348 19.08 -5.77 12.35
CA PRO A 348 20.34 -5.36 11.72
C PRO A 348 21.54 -6.26 12.09
N GLU A 349 21.50 -6.87 13.27
CA GLU A 349 22.51 -7.83 13.74
C GLU A 349 22.48 -9.18 12.99
N ALA A 350 21.35 -9.53 12.38
CA ALA A 350 21.15 -10.78 11.67
C ALA A 350 21.55 -10.67 10.18
N LEU A 351 22.82 -10.34 9.89
CA LEU A 351 23.33 -10.17 8.52
C LEU A 351 23.20 -11.43 7.65
N TYR A 352 23.25 -12.61 8.26
CA TYR A 352 22.75 -13.82 7.63
C TYR A 352 21.66 -14.38 8.54
N PRO A 353 20.40 -14.01 8.33
CA PRO A 353 19.32 -14.41 9.22
C PRO A 353 19.13 -15.94 9.22
N SER A 354 18.49 -16.48 10.26
CA SER A 354 18.05 -17.88 10.27
C SER A 354 17.11 -18.18 9.10
N ARG A 355 16.87 -19.46 8.80
CA ARG A 355 15.94 -19.85 7.72
C ARG A 355 14.57 -19.18 7.89
N GLU A 356 14.04 -19.18 9.11
CA GLU A 356 12.73 -18.63 9.44
C GLU A 356 12.70 -17.11 9.25
N LEU A 357 13.76 -16.40 9.64
CA LEU A 357 13.88 -14.96 9.40
C LEU A 357 14.03 -14.62 7.92
N ARG A 358 14.71 -15.45 7.11
CA ARG A 358 14.75 -15.24 5.66
C ARG A 358 13.37 -15.45 5.01
N ILE A 359 12.61 -16.44 5.46
CA ILE A 359 11.22 -16.62 5.03
C ILE A 359 10.35 -15.41 5.43
N LEU A 360 10.52 -14.88 6.64
CA LEU A 360 9.87 -13.64 7.06
C LEU A 360 10.27 -12.45 6.17
N ALA A 361 11.54 -12.35 5.76
CA ALA A 361 11.98 -11.32 4.79
C ALA A 361 11.24 -11.44 3.45
N GLY A 362 11.07 -12.68 2.95
CA GLY A 362 10.24 -12.97 1.79
C GLY A 362 8.78 -12.57 1.99
N ALA A 363 8.21 -12.87 3.17
CA ALA A 363 6.84 -12.50 3.53
C ALA A 363 6.62 -10.98 3.56
N LYS A 364 7.55 -10.24 4.17
CA LYS A 364 7.54 -8.77 4.24
C LYS A 364 7.65 -8.14 2.85
N LEU A 365 8.61 -8.59 2.03
CA LEU A 365 8.79 -8.11 0.66
C LEU A 365 7.53 -8.39 -0.16
N TRP A 366 7.06 -9.64 -0.15
CA TRP A 366 5.91 -10.04 -0.96
C TRP A 366 4.66 -9.27 -0.61
N THR A 367 4.34 -9.16 0.68
CA THR A 367 3.13 -8.47 1.14
C THR A 367 3.21 -6.97 0.88
N ALA A 368 4.37 -6.34 1.09
CA ALA A 368 4.53 -4.91 0.83
C ALA A 368 4.29 -4.58 -0.65
N VAL A 369 4.80 -5.41 -1.56
CA VAL A 369 4.55 -5.25 -3.00
C VAL A 369 3.10 -5.54 -3.36
N ASP A 370 2.52 -6.62 -2.83
CA ASP A 370 1.12 -7.02 -3.09
C ASP A 370 0.13 -5.92 -2.69
N SER A 371 0.37 -5.29 -1.55
CA SER A 371 -0.51 -4.27 -0.99
C SER A 371 -0.26 -2.86 -1.54
N PHE A 372 0.99 -2.52 -1.92
CA PHE A 372 1.38 -1.13 -2.11
C PHE A 372 2.21 -0.81 -3.36
N PHE A 373 2.56 -1.79 -4.19
CA PHE A 373 3.21 -1.46 -5.45
C PHE A 373 2.21 -0.82 -6.42
N ALA A 374 2.58 0.31 -7.02
CA ALA A 374 1.63 1.13 -7.76
C ALA A 374 1.33 0.65 -9.20
N TYR A 375 2.09 -0.31 -9.73
CA TYR A 375 1.95 -0.79 -11.11
C TYR A 375 1.74 -2.30 -11.23
N PRO A 376 0.78 -2.90 -10.50
CA PRO A 376 0.55 -4.35 -10.56
C PRO A 376 0.12 -4.81 -11.97
N ASP A 377 -0.57 -3.93 -12.71
CA ASP A 377 -1.04 -4.15 -14.09
C ASP A 377 0.11 -4.23 -15.12
N LEU A 378 1.28 -3.66 -14.79
CA LEU A 378 2.45 -3.70 -15.66
C LEU A 378 3.34 -4.92 -15.41
N MET A 379 3.12 -5.70 -14.34
CA MET A 379 3.96 -6.86 -14.05
C MET A 379 3.82 -7.93 -15.14
N ASP A 380 4.95 -8.56 -15.53
CA ASP A 380 4.94 -9.57 -16.61
C ASP A 380 4.22 -10.87 -16.22
N ARG A 381 4.03 -11.09 -14.91
CA ARG A 381 3.29 -12.21 -14.32
C ARG A 381 2.49 -11.70 -13.12
N PRO A 382 1.32 -12.29 -12.81
CA PRO A 382 0.59 -11.97 -11.58
C PRO A 382 1.49 -12.10 -10.35
N TRP A 383 1.53 -11.09 -9.50
CA TRP A 383 2.42 -11.06 -8.32
C TRP A 383 2.21 -12.25 -7.38
N GLU A 384 0.97 -12.67 -7.21
CA GLU A 384 0.57 -13.87 -6.50
C GLU A 384 1.33 -15.14 -6.93
N SER A 385 1.60 -15.29 -8.22
CA SER A 385 2.32 -16.45 -8.76
C SER A 385 3.81 -16.47 -8.39
N ARG A 386 4.36 -15.37 -7.87
CA ARG A 386 5.79 -15.25 -7.49
C ARG A 386 6.09 -15.70 -6.08
N LEU A 387 5.09 -15.82 -5.21
CA LEU A 387 5.31 -16.16 -3.80
C LEU A 387 6.04 -17.50 -3.63
N PRO A 388 5.68 -18.61 -4.31
CA PRO A 388 6.39 -19.88 -4.18
C PRO A 388 7.88 -19.77 -4.53
N GLU A 389 8.20 -19.12 -5.65
CA GLU A 389 9.58 -18.90 -6.14
C GLU A 389 10.40 -18.06 -5.15
N LEU A 390 9.79 -17.02 -4.56
CA LEU A 390 10.45 -16.18 -3.56
C LEU A 390 10.79 -16.96 -2.29
N LEU A 391 9.83 -17.73 -1.76
CA LEU A 391 10.03 -18.50 -0.53
C LEU A 391 11.09 -19.58 -0.75
N GLU A 392 11.06 -20.27 -1.88
CA GLU A 392 12.08 -21.25 -2.26
C GLU A 392 13.48 -20.63 -2.30
N LYS A 393 13.63 -19.42 -2.88
CA LYS A 393 14.90 -18.69 -2.88
C LYS A 393 15.36 -18.36 -1.45
N MET A 394 14.48 -17.85 -0.60
CA MET A 394 14.81 -17.51 0.80
C MET A 394 15.25 -18.73 1.62
N GLU A 395 14.70 -19.90 1.32
CA GLU A 395 15.11 -21.15 1.96
C GLU A 395 16.50 -21.61 1.53
N LYS A 396 16.80 -21.52 0.23
CA LYS A 396 17.99 -22.13 -0.39
C LYS A 396 19.27 -21.30 -0.28
N THR A 397 19.21 -20.01 0.08
CA THR A 397 20.41 -19.17 0.21
C THR A 397 21.35 -19.70 1.29
N ARG A 398 22.66 -19.70 1.02
CA ARG A 398 23.66 -20.38 1.88
C ARG A 398 24.52 -19.43 2.72
N ASN A 399 24.47 -18.13 2.43
CA ASN A 399 25.26 -17.10 3.10
C ASN A 399 24.58 -15.72 2.97
N ALA A 400 25.14 -14.73 3.67
CA ALA A 400 24.66 -13.35 3.69
C ALA A 400 24.55 -12.72 2.29
N THR A 401 25.55 -12.95 1.43
CA THR A 401 25.59 -12.40 0.06
C THR A 401 24.47 -12.99 -0.79
N GLU A 402 24.32 -14.32 -0.81
CA GLU A 402 23.24 -15.00 -1.53
C GLU A 402 21.86 -14.54 -1.05
N TYR A 403 21.68 -14.38 0.27
CA TYR A 403 20.43 -13.88 0.86
C TYR A 403 20.02 -12.51 0.31
N VAL A 404 20.90 -11.51 0.40
CA VAL A 404 20.53 -10.16 -0.05
C VAL A 404 20.49 -9.99 -1.56
N LEU A 405 21.27 -10.79 -2.30
CA LEU A 405 21.18 -10.82 -3.75
C LEU A 405 19.87 -11.49 -4.22
N ALA A 406 19.37 -12.50 -3.51
CA ALA A 406 18.06 -13.07 -3.81
C ALA A 406 16.92 -12.06 -3.60
N LEU A 407 17.00 -11.20 -2.57
CA LEU A 407 16.05 -10.08 -2.40
C LEU A 407 16.18 -9.04 -3.51
N ALA A 408 17.41 -8.71 -3.93
CA ALA A 408 17.64 -7.77 -5.03
C ALA A 408 17.13 -8.33 -6.38
N GLU A 409 17.34 -9.62 -6.62
CA GLU A 409 16.82 -10.33 -7.80
C GLU A 409 15.28 -10.32 -7.80
N ALA A 410 14.64 -10.62 -6.67
CA ALA A 410 13.18 -10.55 -6.55
C ALA A 410 12.63 -9.15 -6.86
N GLY A 411 13.36 -8.10 -6.46
CA GLY A 411 13.04 -6.72 -6.83
C GLY A 411 13.03 -6.46 -8.33
N THR A 412 13.86 -7.16 -9.12
CA THR A 412 13.90 -6.99 -10.58
C THR A 412 12.63 -7.47 -11.27
N TRP A 413 11.82 -8.33 -10.62
CA TRP A 413 10.56 -8.83 -11.17
C TRP A 413 9.52 -7.73 -11.38
N LEU A 414 9.64 -6.61 -10.66
CA LEU A 414 8.77 -5.45 -10.76
C LEU A 414 9.07 -4.63 -12.05
N ARG A 415 10.30 -4.74 -12.58
CA ARG A 415 10.85 -3.93 -13.68
C ARG A 415 10.51 -2.44 -13.53
N ASP A 416 11.13 -1.85 -12.52
CA ASP A 416 10.91 -0.47 -12.10
C ASP A 416 12.25 0.15 -11.69
N GLY A 417 12.57 1.29 -12.29
CA GLY A 417 13.82 2.03 -12.03
C GLY A 417 13.99 2.57 -10.61
N HIS A 418 12.93 2.67 -9.80
CA HIS A 418 13.04 3.01 -8.37
C HIS A 418 13.34 1.81 -7.48
N VAL A 419 13.24 0.57 -7.99
CA VAL A 419 13.42 -0.60 -7.16
C VAL A 419 14.89 -0.84 -6.86
N HIS A 420 15.24 -0.77 -5.58
CA HIS A 420 16.59 -1.07 -5.11
C HIS A 420 16.60 -1.61 -3.69
N VAL A 421 17.62 -2.41 -3.38
CA VAL A 421 17.89 -2.94 -2.05
C VAL A 421 19.10 -2.21 -1.47
N ARG A 422 19.02 -1.76 -0.22
CA ARG A 422 20.09 -1.05 0.51
C ARG A 422 20.17 -1.49 1.97
N GLY A 423 21.12 -0.92 2.70
CA GLY A 423 21.29 -1.10 4.15
C GLY A 423 22.22 -2.25 4.53
N HIS A 424 22.20 -3.35 3.77
CA HIS A 424 23.03 -4.52 4.07
C HIS A 424 24.48 -4.38 3.54
N PRO A 425 25.52 -4.67 4.35
CA PRO A 425 26.93 -4.49 3.97
C PRO A 425 27.36 -5.35 2.76
N GLU A 426 26.80 -6.55 2.59
CA GLU A 426 27.08 -7.41 1.43
C GLU A 426 26.68 -6.77 0.09
N LEU A 427 25.69 -5.88 0.06
CA LEU A 427 25.33 -5.16 -1.16
C LEU A 427 26.43 -4.18 -1.56
N GLN A 428 27.00 -3.47 -0.58
CA GLN A 428 28.14 -2.57 -0.83
C GLN A 428 29.39 -3.37 -1.21
N ARG A 429 29.63 -4.53 -0.61
CA ARG A 429 30.74 -5.43 -1.01
C ARG A 429 30.58 -5.95 -2.44
N PHE A 430 29.36 -6.29 -2.84
CA PHE A 430 29.08 -6.83 -4.17
C PHE A 430 29.09 -5.76 -5.26
N PHE A 431 28.39 -4.65 -5.07
CA PHE A 431 28.28 -3.58 -6.07
C PHE A 431 29.43 -2.57 -6.00
N GLY A 432 30.01 -2.32 -4.84
CA GLY A 432 30.97 -1.24 -4.64
C GLY A 432 30.34 0.15 -4.57
N VAL A 433 31.20 1.16 -4.50
CA VAL A 433 30.84 2.58 -4.61
C VAL A 433 31.00 3.04 -6.07
N SER A 434 30.15 3.96 -6.49
CA SER A 434 30.16 4.45 -7.87
C SER A 434 31.45 5.17 -8.22
N ALA A 435 31.93 4.98 -9.45
CA ALA A 435 33.04 5.75 -10.00
C ALA A 435 32.62 7.22 -10.25
N PRO A 436 33.52 8.21 -10.07
CA PRO A 436 33.26 9.63 -10.34
C PRO A 436 33.28 9.96 -11.86
N VAL A 437 32.69 9.09 -12.68
CA VAL A 437 32.57 9.23 -14.13
C VAL A 437 31.15 8.86 -14.55
N TRP A 438 30.64 9.54 -15.56
CA TRP A 438 29.43 9.13 -16.24
C TRP A 438 29.74 8.50 -17.58
N VAL A 439 29.12 7.36 -17.85
CA VAL A 439 29.18 6.70 -19.16
C VAL A 439 27.78 6.53 -19.73
N THR A 440 27.72 6.45 -21.05
CA THR A 440 26.54 6.01 -21.78
C THR A 440 26.92 4.94 -22.79
N ASP A 441 25.92 4.23 -23.28
CA ASP A 441 26.07 3.38 -24.44
C ASP A 441 26.04 4.23 -25.73
N ILE A 442 27.08 4.09 -26.55
CA ILE A 442 27.09 4.54 -27.95
C ILE A 442 27.56 3.35 -28.78
N ASP A 443 26.70 2.85 -29.66
CA ASP A 443 26.96 1.70 -30.53
C ASP A 443 27.47 0.46 -29.76
N GLY A 444 26.87 0.19 -28.59
CA GLY A 444 27.22 -0.95 -27.75
C GLY A 444 28.42 -0.74 -26.84
N LYS A 445 29.08 0.44 -26.87
CA LYS A 445 30.31 0.73 -26.14
C LYS A 445 30.06 1.67 -24.96
N ALA A 446 30.77 1.45 -23.86
CA ALA A 446 30.76 2.35 -22.70
C ALA A 446 31.61 3.60 -22.99
N VAL A 447 30.96 4.68 -23.41
CA VAL A 447 31.63 5.96 -23.75
C VAL A 447 31.50 6.95 -22.60
N VAL A 448 32.60 7.61 -22.25
CA VAL A 448 32.66 8.65 -21.22
C VAL A 448 31.89 9.89 -21.68
N LEU A 449 30.87 10.26 -20.93
CA LEU A 449 30.10 11.50 -21.09
C LEU A 449 30.64 12.63 -20.22
N ASP A 450 31.10 12.31 -19.01
CA ASP A 450 31.57 13.32 -18.06
C ASP A 450 32.51 12.70 -17.01
N VAL A 451 33.44 13.50 -16.50
CA VAL A 451 34.41 13.11 -15.46
C VAL A 451 34.33 14.14 -14.34
N PHE A 452 33.70 13.79 -13.22
CA PHE A 452 33.37 14.74 -12.14
C PHE A 452 34.55 15.12 -11.26
N VAL A 453 35.51 14.19 -11.15
CA VAL A 453 36.70 14.34 -10.33
C VAL A 453 37.89 13.94 -11.20
N PRO A 454 38.29 14.77 -12.19
CA PRO A 454 39.36 14.43 -13.14
C PRO A 454 40.67 14.03 -12.46
N GLU A 455 40.97 14.61 -11.30
CA GLU A 455 42.14 14.29 -10.48
C GLU A 455 42.14 12.84 -9.94
N SER A 456 40.96 12.21 -9.82
CA SER A 456 40.83 10.80 -9.43
C SER A 456 41.01 9.82 -10.59
N MET A 457 41.03 10.34 -11.82
CA MET A 457 41.11 9.58 -13.06
C MET A 457 42.03 10.27 -14.09
N PRO A 458 43.30 10.54 -13.73
CA PRO A 458 44.19 11.30 -14.60
C PRO A 458 44.36 10.61 -15.95
N GLY A 459 44.10 11.35 -17.02
CA GLY A 459 44.21 10.86 -18.40
C GLY A 459 42.92 10.31 -19.01
N LEU A 460 41.82 10.24 -18.25
CA LEU A 460 40.48 9.99 -18.80
C LEU A 460 39.89 11.27 -19.38
N ALA A 461 39.28 11.19 -20.55
CA ALA A 461 38.61 12.32 -21.19
C ALA A 461 37.20 11.96 -21.69
N VAL A 462 36.36 12.98 -21.88
CA VAL A 462 35.06 12.85 -22.56
C VAL A 462 35.27 12.30 -23.98
N GLY A 463 34.46 11.31 -24.38
CA GLY A 463 34.61 10.62 -25.66
C GLY A 463 35.65 9.47 -25.66
N ASP A 464 36.25 9.15 -24.52
CA ASP A 464 37.00 7.92 -24.33
C ASP A 464 36.06 6.71 -24.20
N ILE A 465 36.50 5.53 -24.68
CA ILE A 465 35.76 4.27 -24.55
C ILE A 465 36.42 3.45 -23.44
N ILE A 466 35.66 3.06 -22.41
CA ILE A 466 36.14 2.15 -21.37
C ILE A 466 35.88 0.71 -21.82
N GLU A 467 36.94 -0.07 -22.02
CA GLU A 467 36.84 -1.46 -22.49
C GLU A 467 36.90 -2.46 -21.32
N LYS A 468 37.73 -2.19 -20.30
CA LYS A 468 37.97 -3.11 -19.17
C LYS A 468 38.16 -2.39 -17.85
N VAL A 469 37.88 -3.09 -16.75
CA VAL A 469 38.19 -2.69 -15.37
C VAL A 469 38.99 -3.82 -14.73
N ASN A 470 40.22 -3.56 -14.30
CA ASN A 470 41.16 -4.57 -13.77
C ASN A 470 41.36 -5.77 -14.71
N GLY A 471 41.37 -5.52 -16.03
CA GLY A 471 41.51 -6.56 -17.05
C GLY A 471 40.22 -7.31 -17.41
N GLU A 472 39.14 -7.14 -16.65
CA GLU A 472 37.82 -7.74 -16.92
C GLU A 472 37.03 -6.84 -17.89
N PRO A 473 36.48 -7.37 -19.00
CA PRO A 473 35.64 -6.61 -19.93
C PRO A 473 34.45 -5.92 -19.24
N ILE A 474 34.20 -4.66 -19.59
CA ILE A 474 33.14 -3.87 -18.94
C ILE A 474 31.75 -4.52 -19.11
N ASP A 475 31.49 -5.15 -20.26
CA ASP A 475 30.21 -5.81 -20.51
C ASP A 475 30.05 -7.12 -19.72
N GLU A 476 31.14 -7.81 -19.39
CA GLU A 476 31.09 -8.99 -18.49
C GLU A 476 30.71 -8.56 -17.07
N ARG A 477 31.30 -7.45 -16.61
CA ARG A 477 30.93 -6.82 -15.33
C ARG A 477 29.47 -6.35 -15.31
N ALA A 478 29.01 -5.73 -16.40
CA ALA A 478 27.60 -5.31 -16.52
C ALA A 478 26.65 -6.51 -16.46
N ARG A 479 26.97 -7.62 -17.14
CA ARG A 479 26.19 -8.87 -17.09
C ARG A 479 26.16 -9.50 -15.70
N LYS A 480 27.25 -9.41 -14.93
CA LYS A 480 27.31 -9.89 -13.53
C LYS A 480 26.29 -9.17 -12.63
N PHE A 481 26.07 -7.88 -12.84
CA PHE A 481 25.16 -7.07 -12.02
C PHE A 481 23.72 -7.02 -12.53
N ALA A 482 23.49 -7.32 -13.81
CA ALA A 482 22.18 -7.26 -14.45
C ALA A 482 21.06 -8.02 -13.70
N PRO A 483 21.26 -9.26 -13.21
CA PRO A 483 20.20 -10.00 -12.49
C PRO A 483 19.71 -9.35 -11.19
N TYR A 484 20.46 -8.37 -10.66
CA TYR A 484 20.20 -7.68 -9.39
C TYR A 484 19.95 -6.18 -9.59
N THR A 485 19.68 -5.77 -10.83
CA THR A 485 19.45 -4.38 -11.23
C THR A 485 18.06 -4.24 -11.83
N SER A 486 17.13 -3.63 -11.07
CA SER A 486 15.81 -3.29 -11.61
C SER A 486 15.89 -2.01 -12.45
N ALA A 487 15.07 -1.96 -13.51
CA ALA A 487 14.96 -0.82 -14.41
C ALA A 487 13.63 -0.90 -15.15
N SER A 488 13.07 0.26 -15.51
CA SER A 488 11.79 0.31 -16.23
C SER A 488 11.92 0.09 -17.73
N THR A 489 13.06 0.44 -18.34
CA THR A 489 13.33 0.29 -19.79
C THR A 489 14.67 -0.39 -20.06
N PRO A 490 14.85 -1.05 -21.22
CA PRO A 490 16.14 -1.66 -21.58
C PRO A 490 17.30 -0.66 -21.66
N ASP A 491 17.05 0.54 -22.19
CA ASP A 491 18.06 1.60 -22.31
C ASP A 491 18.49 2.11 -20.92
N PHE A 492 17.54 2.31 -20.00
CA PHE A 492 17.85 2.64 -18.61
C PHE A 492 18.56 1.49 -17.89
N HIS A 493 18.17 0.24 -18.16
CA HIS A 493 18.85 -0.93 -17.60
C HIS A 493 20.32 -0.99 -18.03
N ARG A 494 20.62 -0.77 -19.32
CA ARG A 494 22.01 -0.69 -19.80
C ARG A 494 22.74 0.47 -19.14
N HIS A 495 22.10 1.63 -19.04
CA HIS A 495 22.66 2.82 -18.38
C HIS A 495 23.10 2.50 -16.92
N VAL A 496 22.21 1.94 -16.10
CA VAL A 496 22.49 1.63 -14.69
C VAL A 496 23.51 0.50 -14.54
N THR A 497 23.44 -0.54 -15.37
CA THR A 497 24.39 -1.67 -15.30
C THR A 497 25.81 -1.28 -15.72
N LEU A 498 25.98 -0.39 -16.71
CA LEU A 498 27.29 0.17 -17.04
C LEU A 498 27.87 0.99 -15.88
N ARG A 499 27.04 1.79 -15.21
CA ARG A 499 27.48 2.54 -14.02
C ARG A 499 27.91 1.60 -12.89
N ARG A 500 27.17 0.52 -12.63
CA ARG A 500 27.55 -0.52 -11.66
C ARG A 500 28.80 -1.27 -12.09
N ALA A 501 28.97 -1.55 -13.37
CA ALA A 501 30.15 -2.21 -13.91
C ALA A 501 31.44 -1.42 -13.61
N LEU A 502 31.37 -0.09 -13.56
CA LEU A 502 32.48 0.78 -13.20
C LEU A 502 32.69 0.94 -11.69
N ALA A 503 31.79 0.46 -10.85
CA ALA A 503 31.93 0.60 -9.40
C ALA A 503 33.03 -0.31 -8.83
N GLY A 504 33.56 0.06 -7.67
CA GLY A 504 34.60 -0.69 -6.97
C GLY A 504 34.54 -0.48 -5.46
N PRO A 505 35.30 -1.27 -4.66
CA PRO A 505 35.32 -1.12 -3.21
C PRO A 505 35.71 0.31 -2.78
N ASP A 506 35.11 0.79 -1.70
CA ASP A 506 35.43 2.11 -1.17
C ASP A 506 36.90 2.20 -0.74
N GLY A 507 37.56 3.29 -1.09
CA GLY A 507 38.99 3.52 -0.82
C GLY A 507 39.96 2.68 -1.66
N SER A 508 39.49 1.85 -2.60
CA SER A 508 40.37 1.03 -3.44
C SER A 508 40.76 1.73 -4.74
N GLU A 509 41.71 1.13 -5.47
CA GLU A 509 42.13 1.57 -6.79
C GLU A 509 41.79 0.52 -7.86
N ALA A 510 41.53 0.95 -9.09
CA ALA A 510 41.45 0.06 -10.24
C ALA A 510 42.17 0.64 -11.45
N ARG A 511 42.45 -0.23 -12.43
CA ARG A 511 42.98 0.13 -13.73
C ARG A 511 41.90 -0.01 -14.80
N LEU A 512 41.64 1.05 -15.54
CA LEU A 512 40.72 1.08 -16.66
C LEU A 512 41.52 0.94 -17.96
N THR A 513 41.21 -0.06 -18.76
CA THR A 513 41.68 -0.12 -20.15
C THR A 513 40.78 0.77 -20.98
N VAL A 514 41.34 1.85 -21.52
CA VAL A 514 40.62 2.93 -22.18
C VAL A 514 41.10 3.07 -23.62
N ARG A 515 40.18 3.20 -24.58
CA ARG A 515 40.49 3.52 -25.97
C ARG A 515 40.12 4.96 -26.28
N ASP A 516 41.13 5.75 -26.63
CA ASP A 516 40.97 7.13 -27.09
C ASP A 516 41.15 7.22 -28.62
N ALA A 517 41.43 8.42 -29.16
CA ALA A 517 41.69 8.62 -30.59
C ALA A 517 43.07 8.13 -31.05
N LYS A 518 44.04 7.98 -30.13
CA LYS A 518 45.44 7.61 -30.39
C LYS A 518 45.70 6.12 -30.19
N GLY A 519 44.88 5.44 -29.39
CA GLY A 519 45.02 4.00 -29.16
C GLY A 519 44.43 3.56 -27.83
N VAL A 520 44.97 2.47 -27.30
CA VAL A 520 44.61 1.94 -25.98
C VAL A 520 45.61 2.45 -24.94
N LYS A 521 45.11 2.90 -23.80
CA LYS A 521 45.87 3.36 -22.63
C LYS A 521 45.27 2.79 -21.35
N GLU A 522 46.07 2.77 -20.29
CA GLU A 522 45.60 2.45 -18.94
C GLU A 522 45.37 3.73 -18.14
N VAL A 523 44.20 3.86 -17.53
CA VAL A 523 43.86 4.97 -16.64
C VAL A 523 43.66 4.41 -15.23
N LYS A 524 44.29 5.04 -14.25
CA LYS A 524 44.09 4.70 -12.84
C LYS A 524 42.82 5.40 -12.33
N VAL A 525 41.95 4.67 -11.62
CA VAL A 525 40.83 5.23 -10.86
C VAL A 525 41.02 4.98 -9.37
N THR A 526 40.72 5.99 -8.55
CA THR A 526 40.58 5.85 -7.10
C THR A 526 39.12 5.98 -6.69
N TYR A 527 38.56 4.94 -6.08
CA TYR A 527 37.18 4.94 -5.59
C TYR A 527 37.09 5.62 -4.22
N ARG A 528 36.14 6.54 -4.09
CA ARG A 528 35.76 7.16 -2.82
C ARG A 528 34.26 7.39 -2.80
N GLN A 529 33.62 7.12 -1.66
CA GLN A 529 32.29 7.67 -1.42
C GLN A 529 32.31 9.20 -1.54
N GLY A 530 31.34 9.78 -2.25
CA GLY A 530 31.24 11.24 -2.27
C GLY A 530 30.33 11.92 -3.28
N LEU A 531 29.79 11.24 -4.31
CA LEU A 531 28.99 11.92 -5.33
C LEU A 531 27.67 11.19 -5.60
N GLY A 532 26.56 11.79 -5.14
CA GLY A 532 25.21 11.29 -5.39
C GLY A 532 24.71 11.60 -6.81
N PHE A 533 24.84 12.86 -7.23
CA PHE A 533 24.53 13.32 -8.58
C PHE A 533 25.72 14.09 -9.16
N PRO A 534 25.88 14.12 -10.50
CA PRO A 534 26.83 14.97 -11.17
C PRO A 534 26.66 16.43 -10.75
N PRO A 535 27.70 17.16 -10.35
CA PRO A 535 27.64 18.61 -10.42
C PRO A 535 27.44 19.02 -11.89
N SER A 536 26.66 20.07 -12.15
CA SER A 536 26.62 20.64 -13.49
C SER A 536 28.00 21.18 -13.86
N SER A 537 28.41 21.00 -15.12
CA SER A 537 29.60 21.65 -15.68
C SER A 537 29.41 23.16 -15.86
N ARG A 538 28.18 23.68 -15.71
CA ARG A 538 27.85 25.10 -15.80
C ARG A 538 27.97 25.79 -14.45
N LYS A 539 28.20 27.10 -14.49
CA LYS A 539 28.30 27.96 -13.29
C LYS A 539 26.99 28.66 -12.91
N GLU A 540 26.13 28.92 -13.89
CA GLU A 540 24.89 29.67 -13.71
C GLU A 540 23.68 28.79 -14.00
N ALA A 541 22.61 28.96 -13.21
CA ALA A 541 21.35 28.24 -13.40
C ALA A 541 20.60 28.66 -14.66
N PHE A 542 20.78 29.91 -15.12
CA PHE A 542 20.16 30.40 -16.34
C PHE A 542 20.95 31.55 -16.98
N GLN A 543 21.05 31.53 -18.30
CA GLN A 543 21.83 32.48 -19.08
C GLN A 543 21.11 32.91 -20.36
N LEU A 544 21.44 34.11 -20.85
CA LEU A 544 21.02 34.60 -22.16
C LEU A 544 22.13 34.29 -23.15
N LEU A 545 21.81 33.55 -24.20
CA LEU A 545 22.71 33.17 -25.28
C LEU A 545 22.50 34.03 -26.53
N ASP A 546 23.47 33.94 -27.45
CA ASP A 546 23.39 34.56 -28.77
C ASP A 546 22.10 34.19 -29.53
N GLY A 547 21.56 35.17 -30.25
CA GLY A 547 20.29 35.03 -30.95
C GLY A 547 19.06 35.19 -30.05
N ASN A 548 19.22 35.79 -28.88
CA ASN A 548 18.15 36.07 -27.90
C ASN A 548 17.46 34.79 -27.42
N ILE A 549 18.25 33.79 -27.00
CA ILE A 549 17.77 32.49 -26.54
C ILE A 549 18.16 32.31 -25.07
N GLY A 550 17.21 31.96 -24.21
CA GLY A 550 17.50 31.55 -22.84
C GLY A 550 18.00 30.11 -22.78
N LEU A 551 18.90 29.82 -21.84
CA LEU A 551 19.27 28.45 -21.47
C LEU A 551 19.15 28.32 -19.96
N VAL A 552 18.50 27.24 -19.51
CA VAL A 552 18.21 26.93 -18.11
C VAL A 552 18.75 25.54 -17.78
N ASP A 553 19.48 25.43 -16.67
CA ASP A 553 20.04 24.17 -16.18
C ASP A 553 19.35 23.73 -14.89
N PHE A 554 18.60 22.64 -14.95
CA PHE A 554 17.85 22.15 -13.81
C PHE A 554 18.72 21.60 -12.68
N ALA A 555 19.98 21.22 -12.93
CA ALA A 555 20.90 20.81 -11.86
C ALA A 555 21.30 21.97 -10.92
N LEU A 556 21.04 23.21 -11.32
CA LEU A 556 21.42 24.42 -10.58
C LEU A 556 20.22 25.28 -10.19
N LEU A 557 19.13 25.23 -10.96
CA LEU A 557 17.97 26.10 -10.75
C LEU A 557 17.22 25.76 -9.46
N GLU A 558 17.31 26.69 -8.50
CA GLU A 558 16.51 26.68 -7.27
C GLU A 558 15.15 27.35 -7.48
N ALA A 559 14.13 26.94 -6.71
CA ALA A 559 12.78 27.48 -6.83
C ALA A 559 12.70 29.01 -6.64
N TRP A 560 13.50 29.56 -5.71
CA TRP A 560 13.52 31.01 -5.43
C TRP A 560 14.13 31.86 -6.55
N GLN A 561 14.88 31.24 -7.47
CA GLN A 561 15.50 31.93 -8.60
C GLN A 561 14.54 32.11 -9.78
N VAL A 562 13.41 31.39 -9.80
CA VAL A 562 12.48 31.37 -10.93
C VAL A 562 11.93 32.76 -11.32
N PRO A 563 11.54 33.64 -10.38
CA PRO A 563 11.14 35.00 -10.75
C PRO A 563 12.25 35.77 -11.48
N ALA A 564 13.50 35.68 -10.99
CA ALA A 564 14.65 36.35 -11.63
C ALA A 564 14.99 35.75 -13.00
N LEU A 565 14.82 34.44 -13.16
CA LEU A 565 14.93 33.75 -14.44
C LEU A 565 13.96 34.34 -15.47
N PHE A 566 12.68 34.47 -15.10
CA PHE A 566 11.69 35.00 -16.03
C PHE A 566 11.83 36.50 -16.25
N GLU A 567 12.25 37.29 -15.25
CA GLU A 567 12.58 38.71 -15.50
C GLU A 567 13.73 38.86 -16.52
N LYS A 568 14.75 38.01 -16.45
CA LYS A 568 15.88 38.05 -17.39
C LYS A 568 15.53 37.51 -18.78
N LEU A 569 14.65 36.50 -18.86
CA LEU A 569 14.40 35.75 -20.10
C LEU A 569 13.02 35.99 -20.74
N LYS A 570 12.15 36.82 -20.14
CA LYS A 570 10.75 37.03 -20.61
C LYS A 570 10.62 37.46 -22.06
N ASP A 571 11.59 38.24 -22.56
CA ASP A 571 11.60 38.78 -23.93
C ASP A 571 12.47 37.95 -24.89
N THR A 572 12.90 36.76 -24.47
CA THR A 572 13.68 35.87 -25.34
C THR A 572 12.81 35.23 -26.41
N ARG A 573 13.45 34.87 -27.52
CA ARG A 573 12.81 34.14 -28.63
C ARG A 573 12.35 32.75 -28.19
N GLY A 574 13.10 32.14 -27.29
CA GLY A 574 12.84 30.80 -26.80
C GLY A 574 13.79 30.45 -25.65
N ILE A 575 13.41 29.44 -24.88
CA ILE A 575 14.22 28.89 -23.79
C ILE A 575 14.55 27.43 -24.09
N VAL A 576 15.83 27.08 -23.94
CA VAL A 576 16.27 25.69 -23.84
C VAL A 576 16.32 25.30 -22.38
N PHE A 577 15.60 24.23 -22.02
CA PHE A 577 15.64 23.61 -20.70
C PHE A 577 16.52 22.36 -20.73
N ASP A 578 17.61 22.33 -19.95
CA ASP A 578 18.46 21.16 -19.83
C ASP A 578 17.99 20.28 -18.67
N LEU A 579 17.26 19.22 -19.00
CA LEU A 579 16.64 18.27 -18.06
C LEU A 579 17.38 16.92 -18.03
N ARG A 580 18.58 16.88 -18.62
CA ARG A 580 19.47 15.71 -18.58
C ARG A 580 20.10 15.51 -17.19
N ASN A 581 20.15 16.55 -16.37
CA ASN A 581 20.55 16.47 -14.97
C ASN A 581 19.32 16.56 -14.05
N TYR A 582 19.44 16.03 -12.83
CA TYR A 582 18.32 15.92 -11.90
C TYR A 582 17.95 17.30 -11.31
N PRO A 583 16.67 17.69 -11.31
CA PRO A 583 16.22 19.01 -10.82
C PRO A 583 16.32 19.17 -9.30
N ARG A 584 16.30 20.43 -8.83
CA ARG A 584 16.26 20.84 -7.41
C ARG A 584 14.87 21.31 -6.96
N GLY A 585 13.80 20.66 -7.42
CA GLY A 585 12.43 20.99 -7.01
C GLY A 585 11.86 22.32 -7.52
N SER A 586 12.42 22.90 -8.59
CA SER A 586 11.99 24.20 -9.12
C SER A 586 10.71 24.18 -9.95
N LEU A 587 10.14 23.00 -10.26
CA LEU A 587 9.01 22.93 -11.20
C LEU A 587 7.74 23.66 -10.72
N TRP A 588 7.44 23.67 -9.42
CA TRP A 588 6.24 24.34 -8.86
C TRP A 588 6.30 25.85 -8.96
N ALA A 589 7.49 26.43 -8.87
CA ALA A 589 7.70 27.85 -9.11
C ALA A 589 7.69 28.17 -10.61
N LEU A 590 8.12 27.23 -11.47
CA LEU A 590 8.21 27.41 -12.93
C LEU A 590 6.85 27.32 -13.63
N ALA A 591 6.02 26.36 -13.24
CA ALA A 591 4.77 26.02 -13.92
C ALA A 591 3.82 27.23 -14.14
N PRO A 592 3.63 28.15 -13.17
CA PRO A 592 2.73 29.29 -13.35
C PRO A 592 3.14 30.24 -14.47
N TYR A 593 4.45 30.43 -14.69
CA TYR A 593 4.97 31.27 -15.77
C TYR A 593 4.87 30.59 -17.14
N LEU A 594 4.72 29.26 -17.19
CA LEU A 594 4.72 28.48 -18.43
C LEU A 594 3.34 27.99 -18.87
N ASP A 595 2.30 28.09 -18.03
CA ASP A 595 0.94 27.62 -18.32
C ASP A 595 0.20 28.46 -19.40
N VAL A 596 0.77 28.56 -20.60
CA VAL A 596 0.20 29.32 -21.73
C VAL A 596 -0.98 28.62 -22.39
N LYS A 597 -1.16 27.32 -22.15
CA LYS A 597 -2.26 26.50 -22.68
C LYS A 597 -3.50 26.47 -21.78
N GLY A 598 -3.36 26.91 -20.53
CA GLY A 598 -4.41 26.88 -19.52
C GLY A 598 -4.48 25.52 -18.83
N SER A 599 -4.92 25.54 -17.56
CA SER A 599 -4.70 24.58 -16.47
C SER A 599 -5.12 23.11 -16.68
N ARG A 600 -4.69 22.48 -17.78
CA ARG A 600 -4.74 21.04 -17.99
C ARG A 600 -3.94 20.34 -16.88
N PRO A 601 -4.40 19.17 -16.40
CA PRO A 601 -3.53 18.33 -15.58
C PRO A 601 -2.27 18.05 -16.39
N PHE A 602 -1.10 18.19 -15.77
CA PHE A 602 0.15 17.74 -16.40
C PHE A 602 0.50 16.31 -16.00
N ALA A 603 -0.03 15.82 -14.88
CA ALA A 603 0.10 14.44 -14.45
C ALA A 603 -1.19 13.96 -13.78
N LEU A 604 -1.48 12.67 -13.97
CA LEU A 604 -2.51 11.94 -13.23
C LEU A 604 -1.80 10.93 -12.34
N GLY A 605 -2.12 10.91 -11.05
CA GLY A 605 -1.50 10.01 -10.09
C GLY A 605 -2.50 9.10 -9.38
N GLU A 606 -2.09 7.86 -9.11
CA GLU A 606 -2.87 6.90 -8.32
C GLU A 606 -1.97 6.21 -7.28
N SER A 607 -2.36 6.21 -6.01
CA SER A 607 -1.65 5.52 -4.92
C SER A 607 -2.53 4.44 -4.29
N PRO A 608 -1.99 3.26 -3.92
CA PRO A 608 -2.78 2.21 -3.29
C PRO A 608 -3.40 2.65 -1.97
N PHE A 609 -4.63 2.23 -1.71
CA PHE A 609 -5.30 2.32 -0.42
C PHE A 609 -5.56 0.91 0.11
N VAL A 610 -5.18 0.65 1.36
CA VAL A 610 -5.43 -0.63 2.04
C VAL A 610 -5.84 -0.37 3.49
N GLY A 611 -6.97 -0.91 3.92
CA GLY A 611 -7.40 -0.72 5.31
C GLY A 611 -8.78 -1.29 5.59
N GLY A 612 -9.03 -1.77 6.81
CA GLY A 612 -10.29 -2.40 7.18
C GLY A 612 -10.73 -3.46 6.16
N LEU A 613 -11.97 -3.37 5.69
CA LEU A 613 -12.52 -4.20 4.61
C LEU A 613 -12.21 -3.69 3.19
N HIS A 614 -11.57 -2.53 3.07
CA HIS A 614 -11.45 -1.80 1.82
C HIS A 614 -10.04 -1.92 1.22
N SER A 615 -9.98 -1.96 -0.11
CA SER A 615 -8.77 -1.71 -0.89
C SER A 615 -9.15 -0.99 -2.17
N GLY A 616 -8.25 -0.17 -2.66
CA GLY A 616 -8.51 0.63 -3.84
C GLY A 616 -7.35 1.55 -4.19
N TRP A 617 -7.68 2.65 -4.86
CA TRP A 617 -6.71 3.62 -5.35
C TRP A 617 -7.17 5.04 -5.00
N LEU A 618 -6.28 5.81 -4.37
CA LEU A 618 -6.44 7.24 -4.19
C LEU A 618 -5.96 7.94 -5.44
N LYS A 619 -6.83 8.76 -6.04
CA LYS A 619 -6.52 9.49 -7.27
C LYS A 619 -6.14 10.92 -6.96
N ASN A 620 -5.07 11.40 -7.57
CA ASN A 620 -4.68 12.80 -7.54
C ASN A 620 -4.40 13.29 -8.97
N THR A 621 -4.44 14.61 -9.13
CA THR A 621 -4.15 15.27 -10.40
C THR A 621 -3.27 16.46 -10.12
N SER A 622 -2.24 16.63 -10.94
CA SER A 622 -1.27 17.71 -10.76
C SER A 622 -1.53 18.80 -11.79
N HIS A 623 -1.68 20.04 -11.34
CA HIS A 623 -1.99 21.21 -12.15
C HIS A 623 -0.99 22.33 -11.89
N ALA A 624 -0.71 23.14 -12.92
CA ALA A 624 0.00 24.39 -12.72
C ALA A 624 -0.88 25.36 -11.91
N SER A 625 -0.28 26.09 -10.97
CA SER A 625 -0.98 27.21 -10.33
C SER A 625 -1.22 28.30 -11.37
N PRO A 626 -2.41 28.94 -11.40
CA PRO A 626 -2.72 29.97 -12.39
C PRO A 626 -2.00 31.30 -12.12
N ASN A 627 -1.36 31.46 -10.96
CA ASN A 627 -0.89 32.75 -10.47
C ASN A 627 0.57 33.02 -10.85
N ALA A 628 0.77 33.82 -11.89
CA ALA A 628 2.04 34.45 -12.24
C ALA A 628 1.79 35.89 -12.70
N PRO A 629 2.76 36.81 -12.52
CA PRO A 629 2.62 38.20 -12.98
C PRO A 629 2.47 38.29 -14.52
N PHE A 630 3.03 37.32 -15.24
CA PHE A 630 2.87 37.14 -16.67
C PHE A 630 3.12 35.67 -17.04
N LYS A 631 2.78 35.31 -18.27
CA LYS A 631 3.09 34.01 -18.86
C LYS A 631 4.08 34.16 -20.00
N TYR A 632 5.16 33.39 -19.98
CA TYR A 632 6.20 33.41 -20.99
C TYR A 632 5.66 32.82 -22.31
N GLN A 633 5.67 33.63 -23.38
CA GLN A 633 5.08 33.27 -24.67
C GLN A 633 6.09 32.71 -25.68
N GLY A 634 7.39 32.73 -25.35
CA GLY A 634 8.43 32.22 -26.25
C GLY A 634 8.40 30.69 -26.33
N ARG A 635 9.03 30.15 -27.39
CA ARG A 635 9.09 28.69 -27.61
C ARG A 635 9.99 28.01 -26.60
N THR A 636 9.73 26.76 -26.27
CA THR A 636 10.58 25.98 -25.39
C THR A 636 11.09 24.70 -26.08
N VAL A 637 12.34 24.35 -25.80
CA VAL A 637 12.96 23.08 -26.22
C VAL A 637 13.56 22.45 -24.97
N THR A 638 13.32 21.17 -24.73
CA THR A 638 13.82 20.48 -23.52
C THR A 638 14.76 19.34 -23.92
N LEU A 639 15.97 19.34 -23.36
CA LEU A 639 16.95 18.27 -23.55
C LEU A 639 16.67 17.15 -22.55
N ILE A 640 16.51 15.93 -23.03
CA ILE A 640 16.25 14.74 -22.20
C ILE A 640 17.13 13.57 -22.61
N ASP A 641 17.45 12.69 -21.67
CA ASP A 641 18.07 11.39 -21.97
C ASP A 641 17.74 10.35 -20.90
N THR A 642 18.41 9.20 -20.94
CA THR A 642 18.19 8.09 -20.01
C THR A 642 18.50 8.42 -18.55
N ARG A 643 19.17 9.55 -18.25
CA ARG A 643 19.38 10.05 -16.89
C ARG A 643 18.16 10.75 -16.31
N THR A 644 17.28 11.27 -17.17
CA THR A 644 16.03 11.92 -16.78
C THR A 644 15.12 10.85 -16.17
N MET A 645 14.87 10.90 -14.86
CA MET A 645 13.95 10.00 -14.13
C MET A 645 13.18 10.76 -13.05
N SER A 646 12.08 10.20 -12.54
CA SER A 646 11.41 10.64 -11.32
C SER A 646 11.00 12.11 -11.37
N GLN A 647 11.46 12.97 -10.45
CA GLN A 647 11.17 14.40 -10.46
C GLN A 647 11.54 15.08 -11.78
N ALA A 648 12.60 14.61 -12.46
CA ALA A 648 12.97 15.10 -13.78
C ALA A 648 11.89 14.78 -14.82
N GLU A 649 11.36 13.54 -14.83
CA GLU A 649 10.24 13.18 -15.72
C GLU A 649 8.97 13.94 -15.36
N HIS A 650 8.71 14.18 -14.07
CA HIS A 650 7.56 14.97 -13.62
C HIS A 650 7.65 16.43 -14.08
N THR A 651 8.87 17.00 -14.11
CA THR A 651 9.14 18.32 -14.70
C THR A 651 8.92 18.31 -16.20
N GLY A 652 9.32 17.24 -16.90
CA GLY A 652 9.05 17.09 -18.32
C GLY A 652 7.55 17.01 -18.62
N LEU A 653 6.77 16.25 -17.84
CA LEU A 653 5.29 16.23 -17.96
C LEU A 653 4.69 17.63 -17.85
N MET A 654 5.16 18.42 -16.88
CA MET A 654 4.74 19.81 -16.72
C MET A 654 5.11 20.66 -17.94
N LEU A 655 6.34 20.57 -18.46
CA LEU A 655 6.77 21.32 -19.64
C LEU A 655 6.03 20.91 -20.93
N GLU A 656 5.69 19.62 -21.06
CA GLU A 656 4.85 19.10 -22.14
C GLU A 656 3.45 19.75 -22.08
N ALA A 657 2.77 19.66 -20.93
CA ALA A 657 1.39 20.09 -20.81
C ALA A 657 1.19 21.62 -20.79
N THR A 658 2.15 22.37 -20.24
CA THR A 658 2.02 23.83 -20.04
C THR A 658 2.54 24.63 -21.23
N ALA A 659 3.66 24.22 -21.82
CA ALA A 659 4.40 24.98 -22.83
C ALA A 659 4.50 24.29 -24.21
N ASP A 660 3.97 23.06 -24.38
CA ASP A 660 4.15 22.23 -25.58
C ASP A 660 5.64 22.13 -26.00
N THR A 661 6.52 21.90 -25.01
CA THR A 661 7.97 21.91 -25.26
C THR A 661 8.40 20.85 -26.28
N VAL A 662 9.37 21.18 -27.14
CA VAL A 662 9.97 20.19 -28.04
C VAL A 662 11.05 19.42 -27.30
N PHE A 663 10.78 18.18 -26.91
CA PHE A 663 11.82 17.25 -26.44
C PHE A 663 12.84 16.87 -27.53
N VAL A 664 14.13 17.02 -27.21
CA VAL A 664 15.28 16.61 -28.04
C VAL A 664 16.15 15.67 -27.23
N GLY A 665 16.49 14.51 -27.78
CA GLY A 665 17.40 13.56 -27.13
C GLY A 665 16.99 12.11 -27.30
N SER A 666 17.04 11.33 -26.21
CA SER A 666 16.60 9.93 -26.16
C SER A 666 15.45 9.73 -25.16
N PRO A 667 14.73 8.60 -25.21
CA PRO A 667 13.74 8.27 -24.19
C PRO A 667 14.33 8.34 -22.77
N THR A 668 13.50 8.77 -21.83
CA THR A 668 13.87 8.88 -20.40
C THR A 668 13.79 7.52 -19.69
N ALA A 669 14.07 7.50 -18.38
CA ALA A 669 14.13 6.25 -17.62
C ALA A 669 12.80 5.49 -17.56
N GLY A 670 11.66 6.19 -17.65
CA GLY A 670 10.33 5.64 -17.49
C GLY A 670 10.05 5.17 -16.06
N ALA A 671 10.48 5.95 -15.07
CA ALA A 671 10.45 5.63 -13.65
C ALA A 671 10.04 6.86 -12.83
N ASN A 672 8.73 7.04 -12.61
CA ASN A 672 8.18 8.16 -11.86
C ASN A 672 7.15 7.70 -10.82
N GLY A 673 6.94 8.52 -9.80
CA GLY A 673 6.12 8.23 -8.63
C GLY A 673 6.94 8.29 -7.34
N ASP A 674 6.25 8.60 -6.24
CA ASP A 674 6.87 8.67 -4.93
C ASP A 674 7.42 7.31 -4.51
N ILE A 675 8.66 7.30 -4.04
CA ILE A 675 9.32 6.09 -3.53
C ILE A 675 8.83 5.83 -2.11
N THR A 676 8.62 4.56 -1.78
CA THR A 676 8.47 4.07 -0.42
C THR A 676 9.38 2.86 -0.19
N HIS A 677 9.44 2.35 1.03
CA HIS A 677 10.22 1.15 1.33
C HIS A 677 9.66 0.29 2.45
N ALA A 678 9.87 -1.01 2.26
CA ALA A 678 9.73 -2.00 3.30
C ALA A 678 11.07 -2.25 4.02
N VAL A 679 11.00 -2.63 5.29
CA VAL A 679 12.14 -3.01 6.12
C VAL A 679 12.13 -4.53 6.29
N LEU A 680 13.24 -5.17 5.92
CA LEU A 680 13.39 -6.63 5.95
C LEU A 680 14.54 -7.03 6.89
N PRO A 681 14.52 -8.26 7.46
CA PRO A 681 15.58 -8.80 8.30
C PRO A 681 17.00 -8.63 7.72
N GLY A 682 17.98 -8.35 8.59
CA GLY A 682 19.36 -8.04 8.19
C GLY A 682 19.61 -6.55 7.95
N GLY A 683 18.72 -5.66 8.39
CA GLY A 683 18.83 -4.22 8.17
C GLY A 683 18.61 -3.83 6.70
N VAL A 684 17.82 -4.60 5.97
CA VAL A 684 17.62 -4.43 4.53
C VAL A 684 16.47 -3.46 4.29
N ARG A 685 16.72 -2.42 3.49
CA ARG A 685 15.68 -1.52 2.96
C ARG A 685 15.36 -1.92 1.52
N PHE A 686 14.11 -2.32 1.26
CA PHE A 686 13.59 -2.62 -0.07
C PHE A 686 12.72 -1.46 -0.55
N SER A 687 13.25 -0.64 -1.46
CA SER A 687 12.55 0.52 -2.02
C SER A 687 11.81 0.15 -3.30
N PHE A 688 10.63 0.75 -3.52
CA PHE A 688 9.81 0.58 -4.72
C PHE A 688 8.88 1.80 -4.91
N THR A 689 8.26 1.91 -6.08
CA THR A 689 7.34 3.02 -6.38
C THR A 689 5.97 2.83 -5.73
N GLY A 690 5.53 3.81 -4.94
CA GLY A 690 4.24 3.85 -4.24
C GLY A 690 3.14 4.68 -4.92
N ALA A 691 3.46 5.39 -6.01
CA ALA A 691 2.47 6.16 -6.79
C ALA A 691 2.60 5.89 -8.30
N ASN A 692 1.49 5.60 -8.95
CA ASN A 692 1.37 5.42 -10.38
C ASN A 692 1.23 6.78 -11.04
N ILE A 693 2.20 7.21 -11.85
CA ILE A 693 2.17 8.50 -12.53
C ILE A 693 2.00 8.30 -14.04
N ARG A 694 0.99 8.99 -14.58
CA ARG A 694 0.67 9.03 -16.02
C ARG A 694 0.80 10.46 -16.54
N HIS A 695 0.88 10.59 -17.86
CA HIS A 695 0.74 11.90 -18.51
C HIS A 695 -0.62 12.51 -18.15
N GLY A 696 -0.73 13.84 -18.26
CA GLY A 696 -1.97 14.58 -18.02
C GLY A 696 -3.18 14.14 -18.86
N ASP A 697 -2.93 13.49 -20.00
CA ASP A 697 -3.94 12.90 -20.89
C ASP A 697 -4.20 11.40 -20.63
N GLY A 698 -3.57 10.81 -19.61
CA GLY A 698 -3.70 9.39 -19.25
C GLY A 698 -2.75 8.43 -19.97
N ARG A 699 -1.88 8.90 -20.88
CA ARG A 699 -0.83 8.05 -21.45
C ARG A 699 0.09 7.50 -20.36
N GLN A 700 0.56 6.28 -20.56
CA GLN A 700 1.50 5.61 -19.66
C GLN A 700 2.89 6.24 -19.73
N LEU A 701 3.47 6.56 -18.57
CA LEU A 701 4.87 6.98 -18.44
C LEU A 701 5.77 5.82 -18.01
N GLN A 702 5.37 5.05 -16.98
CA GLN A 702 6.16 3.94 -16.45
C GLN A 702 6.51 2.92 -17.55
N ARG A 703 7.78 2.49 -17.62
CA ARG A 703 8.33 1.61 -18.67
C ARG A 703 8.33 2.15 -20.11
N LYS A 704 8.00 3.44 -20.30
CA LYS A 704 8.12 4.13 -21.59
C LYS A 704 9.04 5.34 -21.50
N GLY A 705 8.85 6.16 -20.47
CA GLY A 705 9.48 7.46 -20.34
C GLY A 705 8.80 8.51 -21.23
N LEU A 706 9.32 9.73 -21.14
CA LEU A 706 9.05 10.79 -22.10
C LEU A 706 9.77 10.45 -23.40
N GLU A 707 9.02 10.47 -24.49
CA GLU A 707 9.55 10.20 -25.82
C GLU A 707 10.03 11.51 -26.48
N PRO A 708 11.26 11.57 -27.03
CA PRO A 708 11.73 12.76 -27.72
C PRO A 708 11.00 12.97 -29.05
N HIS A 709 10.62 14.21 -29.34
CA HIS A 709 10.12 14.59 -30.66
C HIS A 709 11.24 14.57 -31.70
N VAL A 710 12.46 14.92 -31.29
CA VAL A 710 13.67 14.84 -32.11
C VAL A 710 14.64 13.86 -31.47
N LYS A 711 14.69 12.64 -32.02
CA LYS A 711 15.62 11.59 -31.58
C LYS A 711 17.05 11.97 -31.94
N LEU A 712 17.88 12.16 -30.93
CA LEU A 712 19.28 12.52 -31.09
C LEU A 712 20.09 11.99 -29.90
N ARG A 713 21.23 11.36 -30.17
CA ARG A 713 22.21 10.95 -29.17
C ARG A 713 23.54 11.62 -29.48
N PRO A 714 24.39 11.90 -28.48
CA PRO A 714 25.75 12.35 -28.74
C PRO A 714 26.49 11.34 -29.60
N THR A 715 27.28 11.83 -30.55
CA THR A 715 28.21 11.01 -31.33
C THR A 715 29.58 10.97 -30.69
N LEU A 716 30.34 9.90 -30.92
CA LEU A 716 31.72 9.80 -30.46
C LEU A 716 32.59 10.95 -31.02
N ALA A 717 32.36 11.33 -32.28
CA ALA A 717 33.06 12.44 -32.92
C ALA A 717 32.70 13.80 -32.27
N GLY A 718 31.42 14.03 -31.99
CA GLY A 718 30.94 15.23 -31.30
C GLY A 718 31.54 15.37 -29.90
N LEU A 719 31.48 14.29 -29.11
CA LEU A 719 32.07 14.27 -27.76
C LEU A 719 33.57 14.57 -27.77
N ARG A 720 34.34 13.94 -28.67
CA ARG A 720 35.78 14.18 -28.80
C ARG A 720 36.13 15.59 -29.29
N ALA A 721 35.20 16.23 -30.00
CA ALA A 721 35.32 17.62 -30.43
C ALA A 721 34.81 18.62 -29.38
N GLY A 722 34.34 18.16 -28.21
CA GLY A 722 33.79 19.01 -27.15
C GLY A 722 32.43 19.63 -27.50
N ARG A 723 31.69 19.05 -28.44
CA ARG A 723 30.39 19.55 -28.89
C ARG A 723 29.25 18.97 -28.08
N ASP A 724 28.25 19.80 -27.78
CA ASP A 724 26.95 19.36 -27.27
C ASP A 724 25.93 19.38 -28.42
N GLU A 725 25.89 18.29 -29.19
CA GLU A 725 25.07 18.18 -30.40
C GLU A 725 23.56 18.31 -30.10
N LEU A 726 23.14 17.96 -28.89
CA LEU A 726 21.75 18.14 -28.44
C LEU A 726 21.43 19.61 -28.22
N LEU A 727 22.32 20.35 -27.55
CA LEU A 727 22.17 21.80 -27.38
C LEU A 727 22.24 22.53 -28.73
N GLU A 728 23.19 22.18 -29.59
CA GLU A 728 23.30 22.74 -30.95
C GLU A 728 21.98 22.57 -31.73
N ARG A 729 21.40 21.36 -31.68
CA ARG A 729 20.12 21.09 -32.34
C ARG A 729 18.97 21.89 -31.72
N ALA A 730 18.93 22.04 -30.40
CA ALA A 730 17.92 22.85 -29.72
C ALA A 730 18.01 24.34 -30.13
N LEU A 731 19.22 24.89 -30.19
CA LEU A 731 19.45 26.26 -30.65
C LEU A 731 19.01 26.44 -32.11
N GLN A 732 19.25 25.45 -32.96
CA GLN A 732 18.80 25.46 -34.35
C GLN A 732 17.26 25.49 -34.45
N ILE A 733 16.56 24.63 -33.70
CA ILE A 733 15.10 24.56 -33.67
C ILE A 733 14.47 25.92 -33.26
N LEU A 734 15.08 26.63 -32.31
CA LEU A 734 14.63 27.96 -31.88
C LEU A 734 14.95 29.07 -32.88
N LYS A 735 16.01 28.91 -33.69
CA LYS A 735 16.38 29.85 -34.76
C LYS A 735 15.51 29.72 -36.00
N GLU A 736 15.02 28.53 -36.30
CA GLU A 736 14.10 28.27 -37.40
C GLU A 736 12.73 28.97 -37.17
N LYS A 737 12.11 29.48 -38.25
CA LYS A 737 10.73 29.99 -38.17
C LYS A 737 9.80 28.81 -37.84
N PRO A 738 8.80 28.97 -36.96
CA PRO A 738 7.87 27.88 -36.66
C PRO A 738 7.21 27.41 -37.97
N ALA A 739 7.20 26.09 -38.20
CA ALA A 739 6.42 25.51 -39.28
C ALA A 739 4.95 25.89 -39.06
N GLN A 740 4.28 26.42 -40.10
CA GLN A 740 2.84 26.65 -40.02
C GLN A 740 2.16 25.31 -39.73
N PRO A 741 1.21 25.25 -38.79
CA PRO A 741 0.47 24.01 -38.52
C PRO A 741 -0.26 23.61 -39.80
N THR A 742 0.13 22.48 -40.39
CA THR A 742 -0.60 21.86 -41.49
C THR A 742 -1.98 21.45 -40.97
N SER A 743 -3.01 22.12 -41.48
CA SER A 743 -4.41 21.82 -41.18
C SER A 743 -4.83 20.50 -41.81
N THR A 744 -4.36 19.37 -41.29
CA THR A 744 -4.86 18.05 -41.69
C THR A 744 -4.90 17.10 -40.50
N ARG A 745 -6.02 17.17 -39.76
CA ARG A 745 -6.70 15.97 -39.26
C ARG A 745 -8.19 16.14 -39.56
N ARG A 746 -8.64 15.52 -40.65
CA ARG A 746 -10.02 15.09 -40.83
C ARG A 746 -10.12 13.68 -40.29
N GLU A 747 -11.17 13.49 -39.49
CA GLU A 747 -11.86 12.27 -39.04
C GLU A 747 -11.12 11.30 -38.11
#